data_AF-A0A3D4HHA5-F1
#
_entry.id   AF-A0A3D4HHA5-F1
#
_cell.length_a   1.000
_cell.length_b   1.000
_cell.length_c   1.000
_cell.angle_alpha   90.00
_cell.angle_beta   90.00
_cell.angle_gamma   90.00
#
_symmetry.space_group_name_H-M   'P 1'
#
loop_
_entity.id
_entity.type
_entity.pdbx_description
1 polymer ?
#
loop_
_entity_poly.entity_id
_entity_poly.type
_entity_poly.pdbx_seq_one_letter_code
_entity_poly.pdbx_strand_id
1 'polypeptide(L)'
;EDIESDLVSAQAVLFTSRNGVRAFVRVSDGRDQQIYAVGDSTATLAIENGFTNVKSANGDSKDLATLVKDRLRPQDGPLIHISGKTVAGDLSGILSVAGFQVARRALYQAKPISALSADVVAAIRNGEIKYVLFFSPRTARIFSDLFESADLTEHCRDIEAICLSKAMRAELQRKYWKEQRTATEPTMESLLKIIDSVSGYAETNVNANLEHDSKPVDLAPLQQAMERVLARADSPPSTSVDLSGNEEEVVQEPALNPQTPSVDRQPPSDHDGVPTLESPMTTAPNLDKSSSTKKDVDPIASSARSNMAVFTWSLVTVLVVIVSGYFTLPLWRGMLPQHIQKTLAGGKIADTSSNERLFNELASLRSQNAALEATVANLGKNLDASRAQLSAIAEIEARQNNSEKRLENFRAEIEAAGREKKPNVDPGLYKRLEELEKIVSVSAEFDSQQLASNQKVRAGIDALTLRLKSLETAIAEIGDLSKAIGQADTLVLAAGQLSDALTRSGPFVAELATLTNVSGNNAEIVSLIKPIAELAGQGIPSQAALIFRFTSLVDAMVSATSIVNGDDWIQRTKSRLQGFINVRRVDGKGNGPDAIIARAERAAERGDLELIVSEISKLSGPAAATAKSWLKDARA
;
A
#
# COMPACT_ATOMS: atom_id res chain seq x y z
N GLU A 1 -28.24 8.29 -9.22
CA GLU A 1 -28.08 9.75 -9.17
C GLU A 1 -27.28 10.14 -10.40
N ASP A 2 -27.52 11.33 -10.93
CA ASP A 2 -26.89 11.81 -12.16
C ASP A 2 -25.52 12.42 -11.84
N ILE A 3 -24.45 11.64 -12.05
CA ILE A 3 -23.09 12.05 -11.68
C ILE A 3 -22.56 13.18 -12.56
N GLU A 4 -23.04 13.32 -13.79
CA GLU A 4 -22.63 14.41 -14.68
C GLU A 4 -23.22 15.75 -14.21
N SER A 5 -24.44 15.73 -13.66
CA SER A 5 -25.02 16.92 -13.01
C SER A 5 -24.20 17.41 -11.81
N ASP A 6 -23.61 16.49 -11.03
CA ASP A 6 -22.66 16.86 -9.97
C ASP A 6 -21.35 17.43 -10.57
N LEU A 7 -20.79 16.75 -11.58
CA LEU A 7 -19.48 17.04 -12.16
C LEU A 7 -19.40 18.41 -12.83
N VAL A 8 -20.49 18.88 -13.45
CA VAL A 8 -20.58 20.24 -14.00
C VAL A 8 -20.49 21.32 -12.90
N SER A 9 -20.89 21.00 -11.67
CA SER A 9 -20.84 21.93 -10.53
C SER A 9 -19.55 21.83 -9.69
N ALA A 10 -18.81 20.72 -9.78
CA ALA A 10 -17.78 20.39 -8.82
C ALA A 10 -16.40 20.97 -9.18
N GLN A 11 -15.77 21.63 -8.21
CA GLN A 11 -14.41 22.16 -8.39
C GLN A 11 -13.33 21.07 -8.42
N ALA A 12 -13.60 19.91 -7.79
CA ALA A 12 -12.68 18.77 -7.79
C ALA A 12 -13.35 17.43 -7.45
N VAL A 13 -12.71 16.33 -7.87
CA VAL A 13 -13.09 14.95 -7.55
C VAL A 13 -12.02 14.29 -6.67
N LEU A 14 -12.45 13.64 -5.60
CA LEU A 14 -11.60 13.02 -4.58
C LEU A 14 -11.66 11.49 -4.68
N PHE A 15 -10.50 10.84 -4.80
CA PHE A 15 -10.37 9.38 -4.83
C PHE A 15 -9.62 8.83 -3.61
N THR A 16 -10.33 8.09 -2.77
CA THR A 16 -9.76 7.36 -1.61
C THR A 16 -9.28 5.94 -1.94
N SER A 17 -9.39 5.50 -3.21
CA SER A 17 -8.93 4.18 -3.66
C SER A 17 -8.82 4.09 -5.18
N ARG A 18 -7.91 3.24 -5.68
CA ARG A 18 -7.86 2.75 -7.07
C ARG A 18 -9.21 2.23 -7.58
N ASN A 19 -10.02 1.65 -6.70
CA ASN A 19 -11.37 1.18 -7.05
C ASN A 19 -12.38 2.33 -7.24
N GLY A 20 -12.14 3.51 -6.66
CA GLY A 20 -12.91 4.72 -6.93
C GLY A 20 -12.71 5.20 -8.37
N VAL A 21 -11.44 5.30 -8.81
CA VAL A 21 -11.08 5.66 -10.20
C VAL A 21 -11.74 4.70 -11.19
N ARG A 22 -11.56 3.38 -10.99
CA ARG A 22 -12.15 2.32 -11.84
C ARG A 22 -13.68 2.34 -11.90
N ALA A 23 -14.35 2.79 -10.84
CA ALA A 23 -15.80 2.89 -10.80
C ALA A 23 -16.29 4.18 -11.48
N PHE A 24 -15.59 5.29 -11.28
CA PHE A 24 -15.90 6.58 -11.90
C PHE A 24 -15.75 6.54 -13.43
N VAL A 25 -14.63 6.01 -13.93
CA VAL A 25 -14.33 5.85 -15.37
C VAL A 25 -15.38 5.02 -16.12
N ARG A 26 -16.20 4.23 -15.41
CA ARG A 26 -17.30 3.42 -15.97
C ARG A 26 -18.67 4.10 -15.97
N VAL A 27 -18.80 5.28 -15.36
CA VAL A 27 -20.07 6.01 -15.22
C VAL A 27 -19.99 7.48 -15.67
N SER A 28 -18.79 7.95 -16.02
CA SER A 28 -18.54 9.28 -16.57
C SER A 28 -17.39 9.23 -17.58
N ASP A 29 -17.54 9.96 -18.68
CA ASP A 29 -16.51 10.13 -19.71
C ASP A 29 -15.65 11.40 -19.48
N GLY A 30 -16.02 12.28 -18.55
CA GLY A 30 -15.28 13.50 -18.24
C GLY A 30 -13.89 13.24 -17.64
N ARG A 31 -12.87 13.94 -18.16
CA ARG A 31 -11.46 13.80 -17.71
C ARG A 31 -10.76 15.12 -17.36
N ASP A 32 -11.41 16.26 -17.58
CA ASP A 32 -10.83 17.60 -17.37
C ASP A 32 -10.81 18.02 -15.89
N GLN A 33 -11.61 17.36 -15.05
CA GLN A 33 -11.78 17.70 -13.63
C GLN A 33 -10.46 17.63 -12.85
N GLN A 34 -10.27 18.56 -11.90
CA GLN A 34 -9.16 18.49 -10.95
C GLN A 34 -9.34 17.30 -10.00
N ILE A 35 -8.40 16.37 -10.04
CA ILE A 35 -8.39 15.15 -9.24
C ILE A 35 -7.45 15.30 -8.04
N TYR A 36 -7.90 14.87 -6.87
CA TYR A 36 -7.05 14.63 -5.69
C TYR A 36 -7.19 13.18 -5.22
N ALA A 37 -6.05 12.49 -5.06
CA ALA A 37 -5.97 11.10 -4.63
C ALA A 37 -5.28 10.98 -3.26
N VAL A 38 -5.70 10.00 -2.44
CA VAL A 38 -5.06 9.71 -1.14
C VAL A 38 -3.58 9.34 -1.28
N GLY A 39 -3.21 8.58 -2.30
CA GLY A 39 -1.82 8.15 -2.49
C GLY A 39 -1.49 7.75 -3.93
N ASP A 40 -0.19 7.64 -4.21
CA ASP A 40 0.36 7.70 -5.56
C ASP A 40 -0.18 6.61 -6.49
N SER A 41 -0.34 5.37 -6.01
CA SER A 41 -0.93 4.29 -6.81
C SER A 41 -2.38 4.55 -7.29
N THR A 42 -3.10 5.48 -6.64
CA THR A 42 -4.43 5.95 -7.06
C THR A 42 -4.32 7.16 -7.99
N ALA A 43 -3.32 8.03 -7.80
CA ALA A 43 -3.01 9.13 -8.72
C ALA A 43 -2.54 8.61 -10.09
N THR A 44 -1.56 7.69 -10.13
CA THR A 44 -1.07 7.07 -11.37
C THR A 44 -2.21 6.40 -12.13
N LEU A 45 -3.11 5.69 -11.45
CA LEU A 45 -4.26 5.07 -12.10
C LEU A 45 -5.26 6.09 -12.68
N ALA A 46 -5.38 7.30 -12.11
CA ALA A 46 -6.16 8.37 -12.74
C ALA A 46 -5.46 8.86 -14.02
N ILE A 47 -4.15 9.07 -13.99
CA ILE A 47 -3.36 9.49 -15.17
C ILE A 47 -3.45 8.41 -16.28
N GLU A 48 -3.31 7.13 -15.94
CA GLU A 48 -3.51 5.97 -16.83
C GLU A 48 -4.90 5.94 -17.50
N ASN A 49 -5.92 6.57 -16.89
CA ASN A 49 -7.30 6.61 -17.39
C ASN A 49 -7.66 7.98 -18.03
N GLY A 50 -6.65 8.82 -18.32
CA GLY A 50 -6.78 10.05 -19.11
C GLY A 50 -6.95 11.34 -18.30
N PHE A 51 -6.93 11.29 -16.96
CA PHE A 51 -7.00 12.52 -16.15
C PHE A 51 -5.67 13.28 -16.21
N THR A 52 -5.69 14.51 -16.70
CA THR A 52 -4.51 15.39 -16.82
C THR A 52 -4.20 16.11 -15.51
N ASN A 53 -5.23 16.60 -14.83
CA ASN A 53 -5.12 17.43 -13.63
C ASN A 53 -5.13 16.60 -12.35
N VAL A 54 -4.06 15.86 -12.05
CA VAL A 54 -4.00 14.96 -10.88
C VAL A 54 -3.02 15.45 -9.81
N LYS A 55 -3.42 15.34 -8.53
CA LYS A 55 -2.56 15.50 -7.34
C LYS A 55 -2.70 14.31 -6.38
N SER A 56 -1.61 13.95 -5.74
CA SER A 56 -1.57 12.93 -4.68
C SER A 56 -1.25 13.58 -3.33
N ALA A 57 -1.86 13.09 -2.26
CA ALA A 57 -1.47 13.41 -0.89
C ALA A 57 -0.39 12.48 -0.31
N ASN A 58 -0.12 11.35 -0.99
CA ASN A 58 0.82 10.30 -0.58
C ASN A 58 0.74 9.89 0.91
N GLY A 59 -0.48 9.71 1.42
CA GLY A 59 -0.75 9.47 2.85
C GLY A 59 -2.11 8.81 3.10
N ASP A 60 -2.84 9.27 4.13
CA ASP A 60 -4.19 8.81 4.48
C ASP A 60 -5.29 9.84 4.11
N SER A 61 -6.53 9.62 4.59
CA SER A 61 -7.66 10.52 4.32
C SER A 61 -7.56 11.90 4.98
N LYS A 62 -6.80 12.05 6.07
CA LYS A 62 -6.47 13.33 6.71
C LYS A 62 -5.45 14.10 5.89
N ASP A 63 -4.46 13.40 5.32
CA ASP A 63 -3.45 14.03 4.47
C ASP A 63 -4.08 14.55 3.18
N LEU A 64 -5.00 13.77 2.59
CA LEU A 64 -5.86 14.25 1.51
C LEU A 64 -6.73 15.44 1.93
N ALA A 65 -7.33 15.42 3.12
CA ALA A 65 -8.10 16.56 3.61
C ALA A 65 -7.23 17.81 3.82
N THR A 66 -5.97 17.66 4.23
CA THR A 66 -4.99 18.74 4.34
C THR A 66 -4.61 19.30 2.97
N LEU A 67 -4.22 18.45 2.02
CA LEU A 67 -3.93 18.86 0.65
C LEU A 67 -5.12 19.59 -0.02
N VAL A 68 -6.36 19.20 0.28
CA VAL A 68 -7.56 19.89 -0.21
C VAL A 68 -7.73 21.28 0.41
N LYS A 69 -7.62 21.42 1.75
CA LYS A 69 -7.71 22.73 2.43
C LYS A 69 -6.61 23.70 1.97
N ASP A 70 -5.42 23.19 1.66
CA ASP A 70 -4.25 23.99 1.30
C ASP A 70 -4.28 24.46 -0.18
N ARG A 71 -5.19 23.92 -1.00
CA ARG A 71 -5.21 24.13 -2.46
C ARG A 71 -6.54 24.62 -3.03
N LEU A 72 -7.66 24.33 -2.36
CA LEU A 72 -9.00 24.70 -2.78
C LEU A 72 -9.66 25.63 -1.76
N ARG A 73 -10.66 26.42 -2.16
CA ARG A 73 -11.46 27.23 -1.23
C ARG A 73 -12.90 26.71 -1.22
N PRO A 74 -13.59 26.63 -0.07
CA PRO A 74 -14.97 26.13 0.00
C PRO A 74 -15.97 26.83 -0.92
N GLN A 75 -15.74 28.12 -1.19
CA GLN A 75 -16.56 28.98 -2.04
C GLN A 75 -16.41 28.74 -3.55
N ASP A 76 -15.38 27.99 -3.99
CA ASP A 76 -15.11 27.77 -5.42
C ASP A 76 -15.95 26.62 -6.01
N GLY A 77 -16.70 25.87 -5.19
CA GLY A 77 -17.66 24.85 -5.60
C GLY A 77 -17.70 23.61 -4.69
N PRO A 78 -18.67 22.70 -4.86
CA PRO A 78 -18.69 21.41 -4.18
C PRO A 78 -17.52 20.50 -4.59
N LEU A 79 -17.20 19.53 -3.72
CA LEU A 79 -16.24 18.46 -3.94
C LEU A 79 -16.98 17.12 -4.09
N ILE A 80 -16.63 16.31 -5.10
CA ILE A 80 -17.21 14.97 -5.25
C ILE A 80 -16.28 13.95 -4.61
N HIS A 81 -16.73 13.22 -3.57
CA HIS A 81 -15.97 12.10 -3.01
C HIS A 81 -16.46 10.76 -3.59
N ILE A 82 -15.67 10.18 -4.49
CA ILE A 82 -15.93 8.85 -5.04
C ILE A 82 -15.42 7.78 -4.09
N SER A 83 -16.33 6.93 -3.63
CA SER A 83 -16.10 6.04 -2.50
C SER A 83 -16.79 4.68 -2.67
N GLY A 84 -16.39 3.72 -1.83
CA GLY A 84 -17.16 2.50 -1.63
C GLY A 84 -18.42 2.76 -0.81
N LYS A 85 -19.41 1.85 -0.88
CA LYS A 85 -20.62 1.90 -0.03
C LYS A 85 -20.27 1.89 1.47
N THR A 86 -19.23 1.16 1.84
CA THR A 86 -18.57 1.21 3.16
C THR A 86 -17.19 1.86 2.98
N VAL A 87 -16.81 2.74 3.91
CA VAL A 87 -15.53 3.49 3.92
C VAL A 87 -14.92 3.38 5.32
N ALA A 88 -13.58 3.47 5.41
CA ALA A 88 -12.86 3.63 6.67
C ALA A 88 -12.36 5.08 6.79
N GLY A 89 -12.59 5.72 7.94
CA GLY A 89 -12.39 7.16 8.12
C GLY A 89 -13.54 8.00 7.53
N ASP A 90 -13.56 9.29 7.86
CA ASP A 90 -14.61 10.24 7.45
C ASP A 90 -14.04 11.49 6.78
N LEU A 91 -13.52 11.32 5.56
CA LEU A 91 -13.04 12.42 4.72
C LEU A 91 -14.13 13.49 4.50
N SER A 92 -15.37 13.06 4.32
CA SER A 92 -16.50 13.95 4.03
C SER A 92 -16.84 14.84 5.23
N GLY A 93 -16.86 14.29 6.45
CA GLY A 93 -17.05 15.06 7.68
C GLY A 93 -15.89 16.02 7.97
N ILE A 94 -14.63 15.57 7.82
CA ILE A 94 -13.44 16.42 8.03
C ILE A 94 -13.48 17.65 7.11
N LEU A 95 -13.81 17.46 5.83
CA LEU A 95 -13.92 18.57 4.86
C LEU A 95 -15.16 19.43 5.07
N SER A 96 -16.29 18.86 5.51
CA SER A 96 -17.50 19.62 5.85
C SER A 96 -17.28 20.53 7.06
N VAL A 97 -16.50 20.09 8.06
CA VAL A 97 -16.08 20.92 9.21
C VAL A 97 -15.14 22.05 8.76
N ALA A 98 -14.37 21.86 7.69
CA ALA A 98 -13.60 22.91 7.03
C ALA A 98 -14.44 23.78 6.04
N GLY A 99 -15.76 23.63 6.04
CA GLY A 99 -16.71 24.44 5.26
C GLY A 99 -16.98 23.98 3.83
N PHE A 100 -16.27 22.96 3.32
CA PHE A 100 -16.50 22.44 1.96
C PHE A 100 -17.80 21.65 1.87
N GLN A 101 -18.59 21.88 0.81
CA GLN A 101 -19.70 21.01 0.47
C GLN A 101 -19.15 19.72 -0.18
N VAL A 102 -19.43 18.54 0.38
CA VAL A 102 -18.89 17.27 -0.13
C VAL A 102 -20.00 16.31 -0.57
N ALA A 103 -20.19 16.19 -1.88
CA ALA A 103 -21.07 15.20 -2.51
C ALA A 103 -20.39 13.82 -2.53
N ARG A 104 -20.65 12.99 -1.51
CA ARG A 104 -20.14 11.60 -1.48
C ARG A 104 -20.98 10.70 -2.39
N ARG A 105 -20.38 10.15 -3.45
CA ARG A 105 -20.99 9.13 -4.31
C ARG A 105 -20.39 7.75 -4.03
N ALA A 106 -21.26 6.75 -3.86
CA ALA A 106 -20.90 5.39 -3.47
C ALA A 106 -20.95 4.44 -4.69
N LEU A 107 -19.93 4.49 -5.55
CA LEU A 107 -19.96 3.83 -6.86
C LEU A 107 -19.57 2.33 -6.85
N TYR A 108 -18.97 1.81 -5.78
CA TYR A 108 -18.60 0.40 -5.68
C TYR A 108 -18.92 -0.22 -4.31
N GLN A 109 -19.01 -1.55 -4.25
CA GLN A 109 -19.21 -2.28 -3.00
C GLN A 109 -18.35 -3.55 -2.96
N ALA A 110 -17.52 -3.70 -1.92
CA ALA A 110 -16.88 -4.96 -1.58
C ALA A 110 -17.93 -5.95 -1.03
N LYS A 111 -18.37 -6.88 -1.88
CA LYS A 111 -19.22 -8.02 -1.53
C LYS A 111 -18.33 -9.23 -1.18
N PRO A 112 -18.69 -10.06 -0.18
CA PRO A 112 -18.06 -11.36 0.00
C PRO A 112 -18.38 -12.28 -1.19
N ILE A 113 -17.47 -13.20 -1.50
CA ILE A 113 -17.78 -14.38 -2.32
C ILE A 113 -18.52 -15.41 -1.45
N SER A 114 -19.29 -16.31 -2.06
CA SER A 114 -20.11 -17.32 -1.36
C SER A 114 -19.48 -18.73 -1.32
N ALA A 115 -18.35 -18.92 -1.99
CA ALA A 115 -17.55 -20.15 -2.02
C ALA A 115 -16.09 -19.79 -2.37
N LEU A 116 -15.15 -20.68 -2.05
CA LEU A 116 -13.79 -20.67 -2.65
C LEU A 116 -13.87 -21.24 -4.08
N SER A 117 -12.91 -20.91 -4.96
CA SER A 117 -12.84 -21.55 -6.29
C SER A 117 -12.36 -22.99 -6.19
N ALA A 118 -12.69 -23.82 -7.19
CA ALA A 118 -12.27 -25.22 -7.24
C ALA A 118 -10.74 -25.37 -7.16
N ASP A 119 -10.01 -24.48 -7.83
CA ASP A 119 -8.54 -24.45 -7.87
C ASP A 119 -7.94 -24.14 -6.49
N VAL A 120 -8.52 -23.19 -5.74
CA VAL A 120 -8.09 -22.90 -4.36
C VAL A 120 -8.42 -24.07 -3.43
N VAL A 121 -9.57 -24.72 -3.60
CA VAL A 121 -9.94 -25.94 -2.84
C VAL A 121 -8.98 -27.08 -3.15
N ALA A 122 -8.58 -27.27 -4.41
CA ALA A 122 -7.62 -28.28 -4.84
C ALA A 122 -6.21 -28.00 -4.30
N ALA A 123 -5.68 -26.78 -4.50
CA ALA A 123 -4.36 -26.38 -4.04
C ALA A 123 -4.20 -26.46 -2.50
N ILE A 124 -5.28 -26.23 -1.75
CA ILE A 124 -5.31 -26.47 -0.29
C ILE A 124 -5.28 -27.97 0.02
N ARG A 125 -6.08 -28.80 -0.67
CA ARG A 125 -6.13 -30.26 -0.43
C ARG A 125 -4.84 -30.98 -0.82
N ASN A 126 -4.19 -30.52 -1.88
CA ASN A 126 -2.88 -30.99 -2.33
C ASN A 126 -1.73 -30.48 -1.44
N GLY A 127 -2.00 -29.53 -0.52
CA GLY A 127 -1.01 -28.92 0.35
C GLY A 127 -0.04 -27.97 -0.37
N GLU A 128 -0.38 -27.47 -1.56
CA GLU A 128 0.42 -26.53 -2.35
C GLU A 128 0.49 -25.15 -1.68
N ILE A 129 -0.62 -24.71 -1.07
CA ILE A 129 -0.68 -23.45 -0.31
C ILE A 129 -0.12 -23.68 1.09
N LYS A 130 0.99 -23.02 1.43
CA LYS A 130 1.61 -23.06 2.79
C LYS A 130 1.32 -21.84 3.66
N TYR A 131 0.98 -20.70 3.06
CA TYR A 131 0.80 -19.42 3.77
C TYR A 131 -0.48 -18.72 3.31
N VAL A 132 -1.22 -18.12 4.24
CA VAL A 132 -2.38 -17.26 3.93
C VAL A 132 -2.23 -15.90 4.63
N LEU A 133 -2.30 -14.83 3.85
CA LEU A 133 -2.14 -13.45 4.31
C LEU A 133 -3.49 -12.78 4.61
N PHE A 134 -3.65 -12.25 5.82
CA PHE A 134 -4.88 -11.61 6.28
C PHE A 134 -4.71 -10.09 6.47
N PHE A 135 -5.49 -9.33 5.70
CA PHE A 135 -5.41 -7.87 5.61
C PHE A 135 -6.60 -7.11 6.23
N SER A 136 -7.71 -7.78 6.59
CA SER A 136 -8.75 -7.18 7.46
C SER A 136 -9.43 -8.23 8.36
N PRO A 137 -9.95 -7.85 9.56
CA PRO A 137 -10.67 -8.77 10.45
C PRO A 137 -11.90 -9.37 9.75
N ARG A 138 -12.59 -8.54 8.95
CA ARG A 138 -13.71 -8.98 8.12
C ARG A 138 -13.28 -10.03 7.09
N THR A 139 -12.12 -9.89 6.47
CA THR A 139 -11.57 -10.89 5.53
C THR A 139 -11.23 -12.20 6.25
N ALA A 140 -10.60 -12.13 7.42
CA ALA A 140 -10.25 -13.29 8.24
C ALA A 140 -11.49 -14.11 8.66
N ARG A 141 -12.57 -13.44 9.06
CA ARG A 141 -13.85 -14.09 9.37
C ARG A 141 -14.49 -14.72 8.13
N ILE A 142 -14.70 -13.95 7.06
CA ILE A 142 -15.30 -14.45 5.80
C ILE A 142 -14.53 -15.66 5.26
N PHE A 143 -13.19 -15.62 5.27
CA PHE A 143 -12.39 -16.77 4.84
C PHE A 143 -12.64 -17.98 5.73
N SER A 144 -12.67 -17.81 7.06
CA SER A 144 -12.96 -18.89 8.01
C SER A 144 -14.34 -19.52 7.78
N ASP A 145 -15.37 -18.69 7.58
CA ASP A 145 -16.74 -19.14 7.30
C ASP A 145 -16.80 -19.98 6.01
N LEU A 146 -16.16 -19.49 4.93
CA LEU A 146 -16.08 -20.19 3.65
C LEU A 146 -15.25 -21.49 3.73
N PHE A 147 -14.18 -21.47 4.51
CA PHE A 147 -13.24 -22.58 4.69
C PHE A 147 -13.86 -23.72 5.50
N GLU A 148 -14.64 -23.40 6.54
CA GLU A 148 -15.50 -24.39 7.23
C GLU A 148 -16.54 -24.96 6.26
N SER A 149 -17.19 -24.13 5.43
CA SER A 149 -18.20 -24.60 4.47
C SER A 149 -17.67 -25.49 3.33
N ALA A 150 -16.36 -25.44 3.05
CA ALA A 150 -15.69 -26.22 2.01
C ALA A 150 -15.11 -27.56 2.51
N ASP A 151 -15.32 -27.89 3.80
CA ASP A 151 -14.75 -29.04 4.50
C ASP A 151 -13.22 -29.16 4.34
N LEU A 152 -12.53 -28.03 4.54
CA LEU A 152 -11.07 -27.94 4.47
C LEU A 152 -10.40 -27.93 5.85
N THR A 153 -11.18 -28.05 6.93
CA THR A 153 -10.73 -27.80 8.32
C THR A 153 -9.52 -28.63 8.77
N GLU A 154 -9.33 -29.84 8.23
CA GLU A 154 -8.16 -30.66 8.53
C GLU A 154 -6.92 -30.27 7.71
N HIS A 155 -7.09 -29.77 6.48
CA HIS A 155 -6.01 -29.42 5.56
C HIS A 155 -5.28 -28.11 5.97
N CYS A 156 -5.91 -27.24 6.76
CA CYS A 156 -5.24 -26.04 7.28
C CYS A 156 -4.14 -26.35 8.33
N ARG A 157 -4.04 -27.61 8.81
CA ARG A 157 -3.01 -28.03 9.78
C ARG A 157 -1.59 -27.91 9.25
N ASP A 158 -1.42 -27.81 7.92
CA ASP A 158 -0.14 -27.57 7.23
C ASP A 158 0.04 -26.12 6.77
N ILE A 159 -0.94 -25.24 7.03
CA ILE A 159 -1.00 -23.86 6.53
C ILE A 159 -0.81 -22.85 7.69
N GLU A 160 0.02 -21.84 7.46
CA GLU A 160 0.25 -20.76 8.43
C GLU A 160 -0.51 -19.49 8.06
N ALA A 161 -1.25 -18.93 9.03
CA ALA A 161 -1.93 -17.65 8.88
C ALA A 161 -1.03 -16.50 9.34
N ILE A 162 -0.83 -15.50 8.50
CA ILE A 162 -0.05 -14.30 8.83
C ILE A 162 -0.97 -13.07 8.77
N CYS A 163 -1.05 -12.33 9.88
CA CYS A 163 -1.97 -11.20 10.06
C CYS A 163 -1.20 -9.88 10.27
N LEU A 164 -1.63 -8.76 9.67
CA LEU A 164 -1.10 -7.42 10.02
C LEU A 164 -1.37 -7.00 11.48
N SER A 165 -2.31 -7.64 12.20
CA SER A 165 -2.66 -7.21 13.56
C SER A 165 -3.24 -8.31 14.44
N LYS A 166 -3.10 -8.12 15.76
CA LYS A 166 -3.61 -9.02 16.80
C LYS A 166 -5.14 -9.17 16.76
N ALA A 167 -5.85 -8.12 16.33
CA ALA A 167 -7.30 -8.11 16.16
C ALA A 167 -7.75 -9.08 15.05
N MET A 168 -6.99 -9.19 13.95
CA MET A 168 -7.30 -10.17 12.89
C MET A 168 -7.01 -11.60 13.32
N ARG A 169 -5.91 -11.82 14.06
CA ARG A 169 -5.61 -13.14 14.60
C ARG A 169 -6.69 -13.63 15.57
N ALA A 170 -7.39 -12.73 16.26
CA ALA A 170 -8.52 -13.06 17.13
C ALA A 170 -9.78 -13.53 16.38
N GLU A 171 -9.93 -13.21 15.09
CA GLU A 171 -11.02 -13.73 14.23
C GLU A 171 -10.72 -15.15 13.72
N LEU A 172 -9.46 -15.62 13.81
CA LEU A 172 -9.03 -16.91 13.28
C LEU A 172 -8.98 -17.98 14.38
N GLN A 173 -9.80 -19.02 14.25
CA GLN A 173 -9.83 -20.14 15.20
C GLN A 173 -8.50 -20.93 15.17
N ARG A 174 -7.66 -20.77 16.21
CA ARG A 174 -6.30 -21.35 16.28
C ARG A 174 -6.21 -22.86 16.05
N LYS A 175 -7.27 -23.62 16.35
CA LYS A 175 -7.33 -25.09 16.17
C LYS A 175 -7.16 -25.58 14.72
N TYR A 176 -7.40 -24.73 13.71
CA TYR A 176 -7.30 -25.15 12.31
C TYR A 176 -5.89 -25.00 11.74
N TRP A 177 -5.15 -23.96 12.15
CA TRP A 177 -3.92 -23.52 11.50
C TRP A 177 -2.68 -24.22 12.07
N LYS A 178 -1.68 -24.48 11.22
CA LYS A 178 -0.33 -24.92 11.63
C LYS A 178 0.27 -23.95 12.66
N GLU A 179 0.32 -22.67 12.29
CA GLU A 179 0.67 -21.57 13.18
C GLU A 179 -0.06 -20.27 12.79
N GLN A 180 -0.13 -19.32 13.72
CA GLN A 180 -0.75 -18.01 13.53
C GLN A 180 0.21 -16.90 13.94
N ARG A 181 0.83 -16.28 12.94
CA ARG A 181 1.82 -15.20 13.12
C ARG A 181 1.15 -13.83 13.00
N THR A 182 1.77 -12.81 13.57
CA THR A 182 1.30 -11.43 13.47
C THR A 182 2.48 -10.52 13.19
N ALA A 183 2.32 -9.64 12.21
CA ALA A 183 3.28 -8.60 11.87
C ALA A 183 3.60 -7.73 13.10
N THR A 184 4.85 -7.26 13.20
CA THR A 184 5.25 -6.29 14.23
C THR A 184 4.57 -4.95 14.00
N GLU A 185 4.36 -4.60 12.73
CA GLU A 185 3.75 -3.36 12.25
C GLU A 185 2.69 -3.68 11.20
N PRO A 186 1.69 -2.81 10.99
CA PRO A 186 0.65 -3.01 9.98
C PRO A 186 1.13 -2.68 8.55
N THR A 187 2.36 -3.06 8.20
CA THR A 187 3.02 -2.81 6.91
C THR A 187 3.18 -4.10 6.10
N MET A 188 3.16 -3.99 4.75
CA MET A 188 3.37 -5.16 3.88
C MET A 188 4.80 -5.72 3.99
N GLU A 189 5.79 -4.86 4.26
CA GLU A 189 7.17 -5.27 4.55
C GLU A 189 7.27 -6.15 5.81
N SER A 190 6.51 -5.83 6.88
CA SER A 190 6.47 -6.65 8.09
C SER A 190 5.77 -8.01 7.87
N LEU A 191 4.83 -8.12 6.92
CA LEU A 191 4.31 -9.43 6.48
C LEU A 191 5.36 -10.25 5.71
N LEU A 192 6.05 -9.62 4.76
CA LEU A 192 7.02 -10.30 3.89
C LEU A 192 8.21 -10.84 4.71
N LYS A 193 8.74 -10.05 5.65
CA LYS A 193 9.78 -10.51 6.60
C LYS A 193 9.38 -11.74 7.43
N ILE A 194 8.08 -11.96 7.68
CA ILE A 194 7.59 -13.18 8.32
C ILE A 194 7.60 -14.36 7.35
N ILE A 195 7.33 -14.16 6.05
CA ILE A 195 7.50 -15.22 5.05
C ILE A 195 9.00 -15.55 4.89
N ASP A 196 9.87 -14.56 4.79
CA ASP A 196 11.32 -14.77 4.57
C ASP A 196 11.98 -15.56 5.72
N SER A 197 11.59 -15.26 6.97
CA SER A 197 12.10 -15.93 8.17
C SER A 197 11.52 -17.32 8.41
N VAL A 198 10.36 -17.65 7.82
CA VAL A 198 9.69 -18.96 8.00
C VAL A 198 9.91 -19.88 6.79
N SER A 199 10.20 -19.33 5.62
CA SER A 199 10.58 -20.08 4.41
C SER A 199 12.05 -20.47 4.35
N GLY A 200 12.89 -20.00 5.30
CA GLY A 200 14.32 -20.32 5.39
C GLY A 200 15.23 -19.50 4.48
N TYR A 201 14.68 -18.66 3.59
CA TYR A 201 15.45 -17.83 2.65
C TYR A 201 16.51 -16.92 3.31
N ALA A 202 16.30 -16.54 4.57
CA ALA A 202 17.24 -15.74 5.35
C ALA A 202 18.54 -16.49 5.71
N GLU A 203 18.50 -17.81 5.97
CA GLU A 203 19.68 -18.55 6.43
C GLU A 203 20.58 -19.03 5.29
N THR A 204 20.02 -19.33 4.11
CA THR A 204 20.80 -19.80 2.96
C THR A 204 21.71 -18.71 2.40
N ASN A 205 21.21 -17.47 2.30
CA ASN A 205 21.92 -16.35 1.66
C ASN A 205 23.02 -15.72 2.53
N VAL A 206 23.02 -15.95 3.85
CA VAL A 206 24.11 -15.51 4.74
C VAL A 206 25.29 -16.49 4.67
N ASN A 207 25.04 -17.80 4.68
CA ASN A 207 26.09 -18.81 4.67
C ASN A 207 26.80 -18.95 3.31
N ALA A 208 26.09 -18.75 2.19
CA ALA A 208 26.66 -18.83 0.85
C ALA A 208 27.79 -17.81 0.57
N ASN A 209 27.87 -16.72 1.33
CA ASN A 209 28.89 -15.67 1.20
C ASN A 209 30.11 -15.85 2.13
N LEU A 210 30.23 -16.98 2.84
CA LEU A 210 31.30 -17.20 3.83
C LEU A 210 32.23 -18.39 3.51
N GLU A 211 31.95 -19.20 2.49
CA GLU A 211 32.79 -20.35 2.08
C GLU A 211 33.80 -20.01 0.95
N HIS A 212 34.45 -18.84 1.01
CA HIS A 212 35.64 -18.61 0.17
C HIS A 212 36.84 -17.97 0.90
N ASP A 213 37.88 -18.81 0.99
CA ASP A 213 39.27 -18.56 1.37
C ASP A 213 39.55 -17.60 2.55
N SER A 214 39.71 -18.20 3.74
CA SER A 214 40.35 -17.56 4.89
C SER A 214 41.02 -18.60 5.78
N LYS A 215 42.36 -18.67 5.71
CA LYS A 215 43.17 -19.39 6.71
C LYS A 215 43.07 -18.67 8.07
N PRO A 216 43.06 -19.40 9.20
CA PRO A 216 42.98 -18.77 10.51
C PRO A 216 44.22 -17.89 10.79
N VAL A 217 43.97 -16.65 11.23
CA VAL A 217 45.02 -15.72 11.65
C VAL A 217 45.41 -16.01 13.09
N ASP A 218 46.71 -16.09 13.37
CA ASP A 218 47.22 -16.30 14.73
C ASP A 218 47.03 -15.04 15.60
N LEU A 219 46.30 -15.20 16.70
CA LEU A 219 45.93 -14.15 17.65
C LEU A 219 46.83 -14.10 18.90
N ALA A 220 47.77 -15.03 19.06
CA ALA A 220 48.70 -15.05 20.20
C ALA A 220 49.49 -13.74 20.41
N PRO A 221 49.93 -13.01 19.36
CA PRO A 221 50.64 -11.73 19.55
C PRO A 221 49.79 -10.64 20.21
N LEU A 222 48.48 -10.62 19.96
CA LEU A 222 47.55 -9.63 20.52
C LEU A 222 47.24 -9.91 21.99
N GLN A 223 47.11 -11.17 22.38
CA GLN A 223 46.92 -11.54 23.79
C GLN A 223 48.14 -11.14 24.64
N GLN A 224 49.35 -11.44 24.18
CA GLN A 224 50.59 -11.04 24.86
C GLN A 224 50.84 -9.52 24.86
N ALA A 225 50.19 -8.75 23.99
CA ALA A 225 50.22 -7.29 24.05
C ALA A 225 49.26 -6.77 25.14
N MET A 226 48.07 -7.34 25.25
CA MET A 226 47.04 -6.91 26.19
C MET A 226 47.41 -7.22 27.66
N GLU A 227 48.00 -8.38 27.94
CA GLU A 227 48.54 -8.71 29.28
C GLU A 227 49.61 -7.70 29.73
N ARG A 228 50.48 -7.26 28.81
CA ARG A 228 51.53 -6.26 29.10
C ARG A 228 51.00 -4.86 29.38
N VAL A 229 49.80 -4.52 28.93
CA VAL A 229 49.12 -3.25 29.27
C VAL A 229 48.46 -3.35 30.64
N LEU A 230 47.76 -4.46 30.92
CA LEU A 230 47.13 -4.70 32.22
C LEU A 230 48.16 -4.74 33.37
N ALA A 231 49.30 -5.40 33.16
CA ALA A 231 50.41 -5.44 34.13
C ALA A 231 51.14 -4.09 34.33
N ARG A 232 50.70 -3.00 33.69
CA ARG A 232 51.27 -1.65 33.82
C ARG A 232 50.41 -0.69 34.64
N ALA A 233 49.20 -1.09 35.03
CA ALA A 233 48.25 -0.23 35.75
C ALA A 233 48.48 -0.19 37.28
N ASP A 234 48.94 -1.29 37.88
CA ASP A 234 49.11 -1.42 39.34
C ASP A 234 50.54 -1.06 39.82
N SER A 235 50.86 0.24 39.86
CA SER A 235 51.97 0.79 40.69
C SER A 235 51.90 2.34 40.78
N PRO A 236 51.88 2.93 42.00
CA PRO A 236 51.85 4.38 42.19
C PRO A 236 53.24 5.02 42.32
N PRO A 237 53.38 6.33 42.04
CA PRO A 237 54.43 7.15 42.62
C PRO A 237 53.87 8.39 43.36
N SER A 238 54.29 8.55 44.61
CA SER A 238 54.10 9.79 45.39
C SER A 238 55.11 10.86 45.00
N THR A 239 54.79 12.14 45.19
CA THR A 239 55.48 13.11 46.08
C THR A 239 55.23 14.58 45.66
N SER A 240 55.16 15.47 46.65
CA SER A 240 54.84 16.90 46.58
C SER A 240 56.03 17.85 46.32
N VAL A 241 55.73 19.06 45.81
CA VAL A 241 56.29 20.36 46.27
C VAL A 241 55.14 21.39 46.28
N ASP A 242 55.33 22.55 46.91
CA ASP A 242 54.33 23.41 47.58
C ASP A 242 54.47 24.93 47.23
N LEU A 243 53.57 25.77 47.78
CA LEU A 243 53.68 27.22 48.13
C LEU A 243 52.90 28.30 47.32
N SER A 244 51.75 28.69 47.91
CA SER A 244 51.36 30.05 48.38
C SER A 244 51.01 31.23 47.43
N GLY A 245 49.96 32.00 47.81
CA GLY A 245 49.94 33.48 47.67
C GLY A 245 48.60 34.21 47.39
N ASN A 246 47.87 34.64 48.45
CA ASN A 246 46.96 35.82 48.58
C ASN A 246 45.74 36.00 47.61
N GLU A 247 44.52 36.37 48.04
CA GLU A 247 44.00 37.58 48.75
C GLU A 247 44.04 38.87 47.88
N GLU A 248 43.01 39.73 47.76
CA GLU A 248 41.62 39.76 48.29
C GLU A 248 40.58 39.85 47.13
N GLU A 249 39.33 40.37 47.12
CA GLU A 249 38.51 41.27 47.98
C GLU A 249 36.99 40.89 47.85
N VAL A 250 36.03 41.75 48.22
CA VAL A 250 34.57 41.45 48.40
C VAL A 250 33.66 42.61 47.93
N VAL A 251 32.37 42.37 47.59
CA VAL A 251 31.15 43.17 48.00
C VAL A 251 29.87 42.94 47.12
N GLN A 252 28.88 42.30 47.74
CA GLN A 252 27.40 42.53 47.74
C GLN A 252 26.47 42.40 46.50
N GLU A 253 25.51 41.47 46.65
CA GLU A 253 24.09 41.45 46.20
C GLU A 253 23.24 42.61 46.86
N PRO A 254 21.93 42.88 46.54
CA PRO A 254 20.91 41.93 46.00
C PRO A 254 19.81 42.43 45.01
N ALA A 255 19.20 41.41 44.39
CA ALA A 255 17.79 41.24 43.94
C ALA A 255 16.79 42.41 43.75
N LEU A 256 16.10 42.40 42.59
CA LEU A 256 14.65 42.11 42.54
C LEU A 256 14.18 41.60 41.15
N ASN A 257 12.94 41.10 41.05
CA ASN A 257 12.34 40.49 39.84
C ASN A 257 11.26 41.44 39.20
N PRO A 258 10.48 41.06 38.16
CA PRO A 258 10.53 41.77 36.88
C PRO A 258 9.26 42.58 36.52
N GLN A 259 9.35 43.43 35.50
CA GLN A 259 8.16 44.01 34.83
C GLN A 259 8.30 44.02 33.30
N THR A 260 7.17 43.74 32.64
CA THR A 260 6.98 43.76 31.18
C THR A 260 6.45 45.12 30.69
N PRO A 261 6.87 45.63 29.53
CA PRO A 261 6.18 46.71 28.84
C PRO A 261 5.18 46.19 27.80
N SER A 262 3.91 46.57 27.93
CA SER A 262 2.92 46.48 26.84
C SER A 262 3.08 47.66 25.88
N VAL A 263 2.71 47.51 24.61
CA VAL A 263 2.58 48.63 23.66
C VAL A 263 1.20 48.58 23.02
N ASP A 264 0.50 49.69 23.09
CA ASP A 264 -0.88 49.91 22.63
C ASP A 264 -0.90 50.86 21.42
N ARG A 265 -1.91 50.74 20.54
CA ARG A 265 -2.21 51.69 19.46
C ARG A 265 -3.69 51.66 19.08
N GLN A 266 -4.36 52.80 19.28
CA GLN A 266 -5.63 53.15 18.64
C GLN A 266 -5.46 54.37 17.69
N PRO A 267 -6.47 54.72 16.87
CA PRO A 267 -6.29 55.46 15.61
C PRO A 267 -6.72 56.94 15.68
N PRO A 268 -6.64 57.68 14.55
CA PRO A 268 -7.39 58.93 14.34
C PRO A 268 -8.67 58.71 13.52
N SER A 269 -9.57 59.70 13.59
CA SER A 269 -10.74 59.91 12.73
C SER A 269 -10.61 61.28 12.01
N ASP A 270 -11.58 61.86 11.27
CA ASP A 270 -13.01 61.58 11.10
C ASP A 270 -13.53 62.15 9.75
N HIS A 271 -14.83 61.96 9.43
CA HIS A 271 -15.72 63.05 8.96
C HIS A 271 -17.15 62.61 8.56
N ASP A 272 -18.06 63.57 8.66
CA ASP A 272 -19.52 63.43 8.79
C ASP A 272 -20.32 63.48 7.46
N GLY A 273 -21.60 63.07 7.52
CA GLY A 273 -22.57 63.33 6.44
C GLY A 273 -23.92 62.62 6.56
N VAL A 274 -24.85 63.14 7.36
CA VAL A 274 -26.28 62.73 7.38
C VAL A 274 -27.12 63.76 6.60
N PRO A 275 -28.27 63.38 6.00
CA PRO A 275 -29.53 63.59 6.74
C PRO A 275 -30.60 62.49 6.56
N THR A 276 -31.50 62.41 7.54
CA THR A 276 -32.67 61.53 7.62
C THR A 276 -33.89 62.08 6.85
N LEU A 277 -34.84 61.23 6.41
CA LEU A 277 -36.27 61.57 6.37
C LEU A 277 -37.20 60.33 6.29
N GLU A 278 -38.13 60.26 7.25
CA GLU A 278 -39.52 59.72 7.26
C GLU A 278 -39.96 58.35 6.67
N SER A 279 -40.97 57.80 7.37
CA SER A 279 -41.83 56.63 7.05
C SER A 279 -43.32 57.11 7.06
N PRO A 280 -44.39 56.29 7.07
CA PRO A 280 -44.59 54.87 6.73
C PRO A 280 -45.84 54.64 5.81
N MET A 281 -46.36 53.40 5.78
CA MET A 281 -47.73 52.90 5.49
C MET A 281 -47.85 51.95 4.29
N THR A 282 -48.83 51.05 4.11
CA THR A 282 -49.84 50.29 4.92
C THR A 282 -50.83 49.77 3.85
N THR A 283 -51.17 48.47 3.81
CA THR A 283 -52.55 47.89 3.61
C THR A 283 -52.55 46.45 3.09
N ALA A 284 -53.21 45.57 3.85
CA ALA A 284 -54.21 44.61 3.33
C ALA A 284 -55.61 45.22 3.62
N PRO A 285 -56.80 44.59 3.41
CA PRO A 285 -57.09 43.20 3.02
C PRO A 285 -58.28 43.01 2.05
N ASN A 286 -58.63 41.74 1.75
CA ASN A 286 -59.97 41.07 1.78
C ASN A 286 -59.88 39.78 0.93
N LEU A 287 -60.49 38.61 1.21
CA LEU A 287 -61.75 38.14 1.81
C LEU A 287 -62.94 37.93 0.83
N ASP A 288 -63.35 36.66 0.80
CA ASP A 288 -64.72 36.11 0.66
C ASP A 288 -65.39 35.80 -0.72
N LYS A 289 -65.93 34.56 -0.74
CA LYS A 289 -67.23 34.09 -1.30
C LYS A 289 -67.47 33.83 -2.81
N SER A 290 -67.48 32.52 -3.12
CA SER A 290 -68.72 31.72 -3.39
C SER A 290 -69.03 31.25 -4.83
N SER A 291 -69.45 29.96 -4.94
CA SER A 291 -70.42 29.33 -5.88
C SER A 291 -70.26 29.52 -7.41
N SER A 292 -70.50 28.54 -8.31
CA SER A 292 -70.80 27.09 -8.31
C SER A 292 -70.79 26.63 -9.81
N THR A 293 -71.29 25.52 -10.39
CA THR A 293 -72.06 24.25 -10.14
C THR A 293 -71.91 23.40 -11.44
N LYS A 294 -72.25 22.12 -11.61
CA LYS A 294 -72.34 20.88 -10.78
C LYS A 294 -72.80 19.74 -11.72
N LYS A 295 -72.06 18.64 -11.83
CA LYS A 295 -72.51 17.29 -12.27
C LYS A 295 -71.37 16.28 -12.01
N ASP A 296 -71.44 15.25 -11.15
CA ASP A 296 -72.46 14.24 -10.79
C ASP A 296 -72.29 12.92 -11.55
N VAL A 297 -71.58 11.95 -10.94
CA VAL A 297 -71.88 10.49 -10.95
C VAL A 297 -71.38 9.92 -9.61
N ASP A 298 -72.19 9.12 -8.91
CA ASP A 298 -71.82 8.47 -7.64
C ASP A 298 -70.87 7.27 -7.81
N PRO A 299 -70.23 6.78 -6.72
CA PRO A 299 -70.71 5.49 -6.21
C PRO A 299 -70.69 5.29 -4.68
N ILE A 300 -71.70 4.53 -4.23
CA ILE A 300 -71.70 3.50 -3.16
C ILE A 300 -70.79 3.74 -1.93
N ALA A 301 -71.43 3.95 -0.76
CA ALA A 301 -70.74 4.07 0.52
C ALA A 301 -70.37 2.74 1.18
N SER A 302 -69.17 2.66 1.77
CA SER A 302 -68.92 1.85 2.97
C SER A 302 -67.86 2.54 3.85
N SER A 303 -68.07 2.56 5.18
CA SER A 303 -67.24 3.33 6.11
C SER A 303 -66.33 2.44 6.96
N ALA A 304 -65.02 2.62 6.85
CA ALA A 304 -64.03 2.02 7.74
C ALA A 304 -63.30 3.10 8.56
N ARG A 305 -63.23 2.93 9.89
CA ARG A 305 -62.54 3.87 10.79
C ARG A 305 -61.03 3.54 10.89
N SER A 306 -60.22 4.57 11.16
CA SER A 306 -58.76 4.52 11.08
C SER A 306 -58.08 3.94 12.34
N ASN A 307 -57.39 2.81 12.21
CA ASN A 307 -56.62 2.18 13.31
C ASN A 307 -55.14 2.62 13.39
N MET A 308 -54.72 3.63 12.63
CA MET A 308 -53.30 4.00 12.49
C MET A 308 -52.68 4.69 13.73
N ALA A 309 -53.50 5.28 14.61
CA ALA A 309 -53.03 5.95 15.82
C ALA A 309 -52.62 5.00 16.97
N VAL A 310 -53.11 3.75 16.95
CA VAL A 310 -52.85 2.79 18.04
C VAL A 310 -51.42 2.23 17.98
N PHE A 311 -50.94 1.91 16.78
CA PHE A 311 -49.61 1.34 16.56
C PHE A 311 -48.45 2.30 16.87
N THR A 312 -48.64 3.61 16.64
CA THR A 312 -47.62 4.62 16.98
C THR A 312 -47.51 4.80 18.49
N TRP A 313 -48.65 4.87 19.20
CA TRP A 313 -48.66 4.97 20.67
C TRP A 313 -48.10 3.73 21.36
N SER A 314 -48.37 2.51 20.86
CA SER A 314 -47.78 1.29 21.42
C SER A 314 -46.26 1.24 21.28
N LEU A 315 -45.71 1.78 20.19
CA LEU A 315 -44.25 1.84 20.00
C LEU A 315 -43.60 2.82 20.98
N VAL A 316 -44.23 3.97 21.22
CA VAL A 316 -43.75 4.98 22.19
C VAL A 316 -43.81 4.45 23.62
N THR A 317 -44.88 3.76 24.03
CA THR A 317 -44.94 3.18 25.39
C THR A 317 -43.91 2.07 25.59
N VAL A 318 -43.65 1.22 24.60
CA VAL A 318 -42.55 0.23 24.66
C VAL A 318 -41.19 0.92 24.81
N LEU A 319 -40.92 2.00 24.05
CA LEU A 319 -39.67 2.76 24.18
C LEU A 319 -39.51 3.36 25.58
N VAL A 320 -40.58 3.96 26.13
CA VAL A 320 -40.59 4.55 27.49
C VAL A 320 -40.39 3.47 28.56
N VAL A 321 -40.96 2.28 28.41
CA VAL A 321 -40.75 1.15 29.33
C VAL A 321 -39.29 0.66 29.28
N ILE A 322 -38.67 0.60 28.10
CA ILE A 322 -37.24 0.23 27.96
C ILE A 322 -36.33 1.29 28.62
N VAL A 323 -36.57 2.58 28.37
CA VAL A 323 -35.80 3.68 28.96
C VAL A 323 -35.98 3.75 30.47
N SER A 324 -37.21 3.59 30.97
CA SER A 324 -37.50 3.53 32.40
C SER A 324 -36.84 2.32 33.06
N GLY A 325 -36.91 1.15 32.43
CA GLY A 325 -36.25 -0.07 32.90
C GLY A 325 -34.71 0.04 32.94
N TYR A 326 -34.12 0.81 32.01
CA TYR A 326 -32.70 1.15 32.05
C TYR A 326 -32.37 2.09 33.22
N PHE A 327 -33.19 3.10 33.50
CA PHE A 327 -33.00 4.01 34.64
C PHE A 327 -33.18 3.33 36.00
N THR A 328 -34.08 2.33 36.12
CA THR A 328 -34.27 1.58 37.36
C THR A 328 -33.28 0.43 37.56
N LEU A 329 -32.40 0.14 36.59
CA LEU A 329 -31.35 -0.91 36.67
C LEU A 329 -30.64 -1.01 38.04
N PRO A 330 -30.24 0.08 38.73
CA PRO A 330 -29.53 -0.03 40.01
C PRO A 330 -30.30 -0.78 41.11
N LEU A 331 -31.64 -0.73 41.10
CA LEU A 331 -32.48 -1.22 42.20
C LEU A 331 -32.73 -2.74 42.14
N TRP A 332 -32.92 -3.28 40.94
CA TRP A 332 -33.24 -4.68 40.70
C TRP A 332 -32.09 -5.55 40.16
N ARG A 333 -30.91 -4.96 39.87
CA ARG A 333 -29.74 -5.68 39.31
C ARG A 333 -29.34 -6.95 40.08
N GLY A 334 -29.48 -6.94 41.41
CA GLY A 334 -29.15 -8.09 42.26
C GLY A 334 -30.07 -9.31 42.10
N MET A 335 -31.27 -9.13 41.54
CA MET A 335 -32.25 -10.20 41.31
C MET A 335 -32.10 -10.86 39.93
N LEU A 336 -31.25 -10.33 39.05
CA LEU A 336 -31.02 -10.89 37.71
C LEU A 336 -30.11 -12.14 37.76
N PRO A 337 -30.34 -13.16 36.91
CA PRO A 337 -29.42 -14.29 36.76
C PRO A 337 -27.99 -13.86 36.43
N GLN A 338 -26.99 -14.57 36.97
CA GLN A 338 -25.57 -14.18 36.89
C GLN A 338 -25.03 -13.96 35.46
N HIS A 339 -25.56 -14.65 34.45
CA HIS A 339 -25.14 -14.47 33.05
C HIS A 339 -25.56 -13.09 32.49
N ILE A 340 -26.70 -12.55 32.94
CA ILE A 340 -27.18 -11.21 32.58
C ILE A 340 -26.43 -10.14 33.38
N GLN A 341 -26.12 -10.40 34.66
CA GLN A 341 -25.32 -9.48 35.48
C GLN A 341 -23.94 -9.20 34.87
N LYS A 342 -23.31 -10.20 34.23
CA LYS A 342 -22.01 -10.08 33.55
C LYS A 342 -22.07 -9.26 32.25
N THR A 343 -23.16 -9.36 31.48
CA THR A 343 -23.33 -8.58 30.23
C THR A 343 -23.78 -7.13 30.50
N LEU A 344 -24.53 -6.87 31.57
CA LEU A 344 -24.88 -5.51 32.02
C LEU A 344 -23.79 -4.85 32.89
N ALA A 345 -22.70 -5.55 33.19
CA ALA A 345 -21.54 -4.97 33.87
C ALA A 345 -20.65 -4.21 32.87
N GLY A 346 -21.00 -2.96 32.58
CA GLY A 346 -20.13 -2.02 31.86
C GLY A 346 -18.70 -2.07 32.39
N GLY A 347 -17.74 -2.31 31.50
CA GLY A 347 -16.48 -2.98 31.84
C GLY A 347 -15.54 -2.22 32.79
N LYS A 348 -15.62 -2.50 34.09
CA LYS A 348 -14.47 -2.37 35.01
C LYS A 348 -13.58 -3.61 34.99
N ILE A 349 -13.18 -4.01 33.77
CA ILE A 349 -12.03 -4.89 33.51
C ILE A 349 -11.21 -4.25 32.37
N ALA A 350 -10.76 -3.02 32.62
CA ALA A 350 -9.52 -2.56 32.01
C ALA A 350 -8.41 -3.13 32.90
N ASP A 351 -7.77 -4.21 32.46
CA ASP A 351 -6.79 -4.92 33.29
C ASP A 351 -5.67 -3.98 33.78
N THR A 352 -5.19 -4.21 35.01
CA THR A 352 -3.94 -3.60 35.48
C THR A 352 -2.80 -3.83 34.48
N SER A 353 -2.74 -5.02 33.86
CA SER A 353 -1.78 -5.36 32.80
C SER A 353 -2.00 -4.61 31.47
N SER A 354 -3.20 -4.11 31.20
CA SER A 354 -3.47 -3.25 30.04
C SER A 354 -2.98 -1.82 30.32
N ASN A 355 -3.18 -1.32 31.54
CA ASN A 355 -2.60 -0.04 31.96
C ASN A 355 -1.06 -0.11 32.01
N GLU A 356 -0.46 -1.16 32.57
CA GLU A 356 1.00 -1.36 32.56
C GLU A 356 1.56 -1.42 31.13
N ARG A 357 0.87 -2.09 30.19
CA ARG A 357 1.26 -2.09 28.78
C ARG A 357 1.22 -0.68 28.19
N LEU A 358 0.15 0.08 28.41
CA LEU A 358 0.05 1.47 27.95
C LEU A 358 1.11 2.37 28.58
N PHE A 359 1.44 2.19 29.87
CA PHE A 359 2.54 2.93 30.52
C PHE A 359 3.91 2.56 29.95
N ASN A 360 4.18 1.28 29.67
CA ASN A 360 5.43 0.83 29.06
C ASN A 360 5.55 1.28 27.59
N GLU A 361 4.46 1.27 26.85
CA GLU A 361 4.39 1.76 25.46
C GLU A 361 4.57 3.28 25.40
N LEU A 362 3.95 4.03 26.31
CA LEU A 362 4.15 5.48 26.48
C LEU A 362 5.59 5.81 26.94
N ALA A 363 6.21 4.97 27.77
CA ALA A 363 7.61 5.11 28.17
C ALA A 363 8.57 4.85 26.99
N SER A 364 8.29 3.83 26.17
CA SER A 364 9.07 3.53 24.96
C SER A 364 8.93 4.63 23.91
N LEU A 365 7.72 5.13 23.66
CA LEU A 365 7.51 6.27 22.76
C LEU A 365 8.24 7.53 23.24
N ARG A 366 8.29 7.77 24.56
CA ARG A 366 9.11 8.86 25.14
C ARG A 366 10.60 8.66 24.96
N SER A 367 11.13 7.45 25.13
CA SER A 367 12.57 7.19 24.89
C SER A 367 12.93 7.24 23.41
N GLN A 368 12.04 6.80 22.52
CA GLN A 368 12.20 6.95 21.07
C GLN A 368 12.20 8.43 20.65
N ASN A 369 11.27 9.25 21.16
CA ASN A 369 11.26 10.69 20.89
C ASN A 369 12.53 11.38 21.44
N ALA A 370 12.97 11.07 22.67
CA ALA A 370 14.20 11.62 23.23
C ALA A 370 15.46 11.20 22.42
N ALA A 371 15.48 9.97 21.90
CA ALA A 371 16.54 9.52 20.99
C ALA A 371 16.49 10.26 19.64
N LEU A 372 15.30 10.53 19.10
CA LEU A 372 15.12 11.29 17.86
C LEU A 372 15.51 12.76 18.03
N GLU A 373 15.14 13.39 19.16
CA GLU A 373 15.60 14.72 19.54
C GLU A 373 17.12 14.76 19.67
N ALA A 374 17.75 13.73 20.24
CA ALA A 374 19.20 13.60 20.31
C ALA A 374 19.87 13.44 18.93
N THR A 375 19.27 12.69 17.98
CA THR A 375 19.81 12.62 16.61
C THR A 375 19.65 13.93 15.86
N VAL A 376 18.53 14.64 16.01
CA VAL A 376 18.32 15.99 15.45
C VAL A 376 19.31 16.99 16.04
N ALA A 377 19.55 16.97 17.34
CA ALA A 377 20.56 17.82 17.99
C ALA A 377 21.99 17.49 17.52
N ASN A 378 22.30 16.22 17.25
CA ASN A 378 23.60 15.80 16.72
C ASN A 378 23.77 16.22 15.24
N LEU A 379 22.71 16.10 14.42
CA LEU A 379 22.67 16.63 13.05
C LEU A 379 22.84 18.15 13.02
N GLY A 380 22.22 18.88 13.95
CA GLY A 380 22.44 20.32 14.14
C GLY A 380 23.89 20.65 14.44
N LYS A 381 24.51 19.98 15.43
CA LYS A 381 25.94 20.14 15.75
C LYS A 381 26.85 19.85 14.55
N ASN A 382 26.55 18.84 13.76
CA ASN A 382 27.30 18.52 12.54
C ASN A 382 27.14 19.61 11.47
N LEU A 383 25.92 20.13 11.27
CA LEU A 383 25.65 21.23 10.34
C LEU A 383 26.39 22.51 10.73
N ASP A 384 26.40 22.84 12.02
CA ASP A 384 27.10 24.02 12.54
C ASP A 384 28.63 23.83 12.55
N ALA A 385 29.13 22.61 12.74
CA ALA A 385 30.54 22.28 12.53
C ALA A 385 30.95 22.44 11.04
N SER A 386 30.12 21.99 10.09
CA SER A 386 30.36 22.24 8.66
C SER A 386 30.28 23.72 8.29
N ARG A 387 29.37 24.50 8.90
CA ARG A 387 29.33 25.95 8.75
C ARG A 387 30.61 26.62 9.28
N ALA A 388 31.09 26.21 10.45
CA ALA A 388 32.34 26.71 11.02
C ALA A 388 33.56 26.41 10.12
N GLN A 389 33.61 25.21 9.52
CA GLN A 389 34.62 24.85 8.51
C GLN A 389 34.54 25.75 7.26
N LEU A 390 33.34 26.03 6.75
CA LEU A 390 33.15 26.94 5.61
C LEU A 390 33.58 28.38 5.93
N SER A 391 33.29 28.90 7.13
CA SER A 391 33.79 30.23 7.54
C SER A 391 35.30 30.27 7.72
N ALA A 392 35.93 29.18 8.18
CA ALA A 392 37.39 29.11 8.30
C ALA A 392 38.07 29.12 6.91
N ILE A 393 37.46 28.48 5.90
CA ILE A 393 37.94 28.53 4.52
C ILE A 393 37.86 29.96 3.97
N ALA A 394 36.75 30.67 4.19
CA ALA A 394 36.60 32.07 3.79
C ALA A 394 37.61 33.01 4.50
N GLU A 395 37.96 32.74 5.77
CA GLU A 395 39.00 33.50 6.46
C GLU A 395 40.40 33.25 5.88
N ILE A 396 40.71 32.02 5.45
CA ILE A 396 41.97 31.70 4.76
C ILE A 396 42.06 32.46 3.43
N GLU A 397 40.97 32.50 2.65
CA GLU A 397 40.89 33.26 1.39
C GLU A 397 41.10 34.78 1.62
N ALA A 398 40.50 35.35 2.67
CA ALA A 398 40.70 36.74 3.06
C ALA A 398 42.15 37.01 3.51
N ARG A 399 42.79 36.07 4.22
CA ARG A 399 44.22 36.15 4.62
C ARG A 399 45.14 36.09 3.40
N GLN A 400 44.87 35.24 2.40
CA GLN A 400 45.67 35.19 1.17
C GLN A 400 45.57 36.49 0.36
N ASN A 401 44.36 36.99 0.10
CA ASN A 401 44.13 38.30 -0.55
C ASN A 401 44.86 39.46 0.14
N ASN A 402 44.98 39.42 1.47
CA ASN A 402 45.73 40.43 2.25
C ASN A 402 47.25 40.24 2.12
N SER A 403 47.74 38.99 2.09
CA SER A 403 49.16 38.69 1.84
C SER A 403 49.64 39.13 0.45
N GLU A 404 48.82 38.95 -0.59
CA GLU A 404 49.11 39.39 -1.95
C GLU A 404 49.22 40.92 -2.03
N LYS A 405 48.28 41.66 -1.43
CA LYS A 405 48.35 43.13 -1.34
C LYS A 405 49.58 43.62 -0.57
N ARG A 406 50.05 42.88 0.45
CA ARG A 406 51.30 43.20 1.15
C ARG A 406 52.53 42.93 0.28
N LEU A 407 52.53 41.86 -0.53
CA LEU A 407 53.59 41.59 -1.51
C LEU A 407 53.63 42.65 -2.63
N GLU A 408 52.48 43.09 -3.13
CA GLU A 408 52.38 44.15 -4.14
C GLU A 408 52.89 45.50 -3.58
N ASN A 409 52.49 45.86 -2.36
CA ASN A 409 53.01 47.05 -1.67
C ASN A 409 54.52 46.97 -1.42
N PHE A 410 55.05 45.84 -0.93
CA PHE A 410 56.50 45.67 -0.75
C PHE A 410 57.27 45.76 -2.07
N ARG A 411 56.69 45.26 -3.17
CA ARG A 411 57.29 45.38 -4.51
C ARG A 411 57.35 46.84 -4.96
N ALA A 412 56.27 47.59 -4.79
CA ALA A 412 56.23 49.02 -5.08
C ALA A 412 57.22 49.82 -4.20
N GLU A 413 57.36 49.45 -2.92
CA GLU A 413 58.33 50.05 -1.99
C GLU A 413 59.78 49.77 -2.41
N ILE A 414 60.09 48.55 -2.86
CA ILE A 414 61.41 48.18 -3.40
C ILE A 414 61.70 48.91 -4.73
N GLU A 415 60.73 49.02 -5.64
CA GLU A 415 60.87 49.77 -6.89
C GLU A 415 61.03 51.29 -6.66
N ALA A 416 60.47 51.83 -5.57
CA ALA A 416 60.70 53.20 -5.11
C ALA A 416 62.11 53.36 -4.49
N ALA A 417 62.51 52.48 -3.56
CA ALA A 417 63.81 52.52 -2.91
C ALA A 417 64.98 52.33 -3.89
N GLY A 418 64.76 51.60 -5.00
CA GLY A 418 65.76 51.38 -6.05
C GLY A 418 66.24 52.63 -6.81
N ARG A 419 65.67 53.81 -6.55
CA ARG A 419 66.02 55.06 -7.24
C ARG A 419 67.07 55.94 -6.54
N GLU A 420 67.37 55.71 -5.26
CA GLU A 420 68.44 56.45 -4.56
C GLU A 420 69.60 55.53 -4.15
N LYS A 421 70.84 56.05 -4.27
CA LYS A 421 72.04 55.18 -4.34
C LYS A 421 73.27 55.78 -3.65
N LYS A 422 73.55 55.34 -2.42
CA LYS A 422 74.90 55.10 -1.89
C LYS A 422 74.86 54.36 -0.54
N PRO A 423 75.91 53.60 -0.17
CA PRO A 423 75.89 52.75 1.01
C PRO A 423 76.39 53.48 2.26
N ASN A 424 75.74 53.21 3.39
CA ASN A 424 76.35 53.26 4.72
C ASN A 424 75.84 52.04 5.51
N VAL A 425 76.71 51.29 6.17
CA VAL A 425 76.33 50.03 6.84
C VAL A 425 75.98 50.32 8.29
N ASP A 426 74.69 50.49 8.55
CA ASP A 426 74.16 50.87 9.86
C ASP A 426 74.09 49.65 10.82
N PRO A 427 74.46 49.76 12.12
CA PRO A 427 74.58 48.60 13.02
C PRO A 427 73.27 47.84 13.31
N GLY A 428 72.11 48.37 12.92
CA GLY A 428 70.79 47.74 13.13
C GLY A 428 70.56 46.42 12.38
N LEU A 429 71.44 46.04 11.45
CA LEU A 429 71.32 44.80 10.66
C LEU A 429 71.21 43.53 11.50
N TYR A 430 71.93 43.42 12.62
CA TYR A 430 71.93 42.21 13.44
C TYR A 430 70.58 41.94 14.12
N LYS A 431 69.91 42.98 14.64
CA LYS A 431 68.54 42.83 15.21
C LYS A 431 67.52 42.43 14.15
N ARG A 432 67.58 43.02 12.96
CA ARG A 432 66.68 42.66 11.85
C ARG A 432 66.90 41.23 11.36
N LEU A 433 68.14 40.71 11.45
CA LEU A 433 68.42 39.32 11.10
C LEU A 433 67.81 38.35 12.12
N GLU A 434 67.93 38.63 13.41
CA GLU A 434 67.30 37.86 14.50
C GLU A 434 65.76 37.87 14.43
N GLU A 435 65.16 39.03 14.13
CA GLU A 435 63.71 39.15 13.89
C GLU A 435 63.26 38.38 12.64
N LEU A 436 64.04 38.39 11.55
CA LEU A 436 63.74 37.63 10.33
C LEU A 436 63.86 36.11 10.53
N GLU A 437 64.91 35.63 11.21
CA GLU A 437 65.10 34.21 11.52
C GLU A 437 63.95 33.66 12.37
N LYS A 438 63.44 34.48 13.32
CA LYS A 438 62.27 34.19 14.14
C LYS A 438 60.93 34.22 13.39
N ILE A 439 60.85 34.91 12.25
CA ILE A 439 59.67 34.89 11.36
C ILE A 439 59.74 33.67 10.42
N VAL A 440 60.93 33.32 9.93
CA VAL A 440 61.13 32.18 9.02
C VAL A 440 60.85 30.83 9.72
N SER A 441 61.21 30.67 11.00
CA SER A 441 60.89 29.46 11.76
C SER A 441 59.38 29.24 11.91
N VAL A 442 58.62 30.29 12.23
CA VAL A 442 57.14 30.25 12.33
C VAL A 442 56.50 29.97 10.95
N SER A 443 57.10 30.47 9.86
CA SER A 443 56.65 30.14 8.49
C SER A 443 56.83 28.66 8.16
N ALA A 444 57.96 28.05 8.55
CA ALA A 444 58.22 26.64 8.29
C ALA A 444 57.25 25.70 9.02
N GLU A 445 56.87 26.05 10.27
CA GLU A 445 55.83 25.32 10.99
C GLU A 445 54.46 25.46 10.32
N PHE A 446 54.09 26.68 9.89
CA PHE A 446 52.83 26.95 9.18
C PHE A 446 52.72 26.15 7.87
N ASP A 447 53.76 26.16 7.03
CA ASP A 447 53.81 25.40 5.77
C ASP A 447 53.64 23.90 6.03
N SER A 448 54.30 23.36 7.07
CA SER A 448 54.17 21.95 7.43
C SER A 448 52.74 21.56 7.83
N GLN A 449 52.04 22.44 8.56
CA GLN A 449 50.68 22.19 9.01
C GLN A 449 49.66 22.35 7.87
N GLN A 450 49.89 23.31 6.95
CA GLN A 450 49.08 23.48 5.74
C GLN A 450 49.25 22.30 4.77
N LEU A 451 50.47 21.78 4.61
CA LEU A 451 50.75 20.54 3.85
C LEU A 451 50.01 19.33 4.42
N ALA A 452 50.07 19.13 5.75
CA ALA A 452 49.36 18.04 6.42
C ALA A 452 47.83 18.14 6.29
N SER A 453 47.28 19.37 6.32
CA SER A 453 45.85 19.61 6.06
C SER A 453 45.47 19.26 4.62
N ASN A 454 46.23 19.76 3.64
CA ASN A 454 46.00 19.47 2.22
C ASN A 454 46.11 17.98 1.87
N GLN A 455 47.00 17.22 2.54
CA GLN A 455 47.05 15.77 2.40
C GLN A 455 45.78 15.07 2.90
N LYS A 456 45.22 15.49 4.04
CA LYS A 456 43.95 14.95 4.56
C LYS A 456 42.77 15.26 3.63
N VAL A 457 42.72 16.48 3.07
CA VAL A 457 41.69 16.87 2.10
C VAL A 457 41.79 16.01 0.83
N ARG A 458 42.99 15.79 0.28
CA ARG A 458 43.19 14.91 -0.87
C ARG A 458 42.76 13.47 -0.59
N ALA A 459 43.20 12.87 0.51
CA ALA A 459 42.79 11.53 0.91
C ALA A 459 41.26 11.40 1.09
N GLY A 460 40.59 12.46 1.56
CA GLY A 460 39.13 12.54 1.62
C GLY A 460 38.47 12.57 0.23
N ILE A 461 39.02 13.34 -0.71
CA ILE A 461 38.57 13.38 -2.11
C ILE A 461 38.76 12.02 -2.77
N ASP A 462 39.93 11.39 -2.63
CA ASP A 462 40.23 10.06 -3.19
C ASP A 462 39.26 9.00 -2.66
N ALA A 463 38.99 8.99 -1.35
CA ALA A 463 38.02 8.09 -0.72
C ALA A 463 36.57 8.34 -1.19
N LEU A 464 36.18 9.61 -1.39
CA LEU A 464 34.87 9.97 -1.96
C LEU A 464 34.76 9.52 -3.41
N THR A 465 35.80 9.69 -4.23
CA THR A 465 35.84 9.22 -5.62
C THR A 465 35.72 7.70 -5.71
N LEU A 466 36.43 6.96 -4.84
CA LEU A 466 36.33 5.51 -4.75
C LEU A 466 34.91 5.04 -4.38
N ARG A 467 34.27 5.72 -3.40
CA ARG A 467 32.89 5.44 -2.98
C ARG A 467 31.84 5.80 -4.04
N LEU A 468 32.06 6.89 -4.78
CA LEU A 468 31.18 7.30 -5.88
C LEU A 468 31.22 6.25 -6.98
N LYS A 469 32.42 5.80 -7.38
CA LYS A 469 32.61 4.72 -8.35
C LYS A 469 31.97 3.39 -7.92
N SER A 470 32.04 3.03 -6.63
CA SER A 470 31.36 1.81 -6.15
C SER A 470 29.83 1.93 -6.18
N LEU A 471 29.28 3.14 -5.98
CA LEU A 471 27.85 3.40 -6.10
C LEU A 471 27.39 3.39 -7.57
N GLU A 472 28.19 3.90 -8.51
CA GLU A 472 27.93 3.80 -9.95
C GLU A 472 27.83 2.32 -10.41
N THR A 473 28.75 1.46 -9.97
CA THR A 473 28.67 0.01 -10.25
C THR A 473 27.40 -0.62 -9.68
N ALA A 474 27.09 -0.36 -8.40
CA ALA A 474 25.88 -0.92 -7.76
C ALA A 474 24.58 -0.45 -8.43
N ILE A 475 24.53 0.80 -8.91
CA ILE A 475 23.38 1.33 -9.66
C ILE A 475 23.26 0.65 -11.04
N ALA A 476 24.37 0.34 -11.70
CA ALA A 476 24.35 -0.42 -12.96
C ALA A 476 23.84 -1.85 -12.76
N GLU A 477 24.33 -2.56 -11.73
CA GLU A 477 23.89 -3.90 -11.35
C GLU A 477 22.38 -3.95 -11.03
N ILE A 478 21.89 -3.01 -10.22
CA ILE A 478 20.44 -2.85 -9.92
C ILE A 478 19.65 -2.54 -11.20
N GLY A 479 20.21 -1.74 -12.11
CA GLY A 479 19.61 -1.40 -13.40
C GLY A 479 19.43 -2.61 -14.31
N ASP A 480 20.42 -3.50 -14.40
CA ASP A 480 20.33 -4.72 -15.21
C ASP A 480 19.43 -5.79 -14.55
N LEU A 481 19.45 -5.90 -13.21
CA LEU A 481 18.49 -6.74 -12.48
C LEU A 481 17.04 -6.27 -12.74
N SER A 482 16.81 -4.95 -12.75
CA SER A 482 15.50 -4.35 -13.03
C SER A 482 15.03 -4.59 -14.46
N LYS A 483 15.93 -4.66 -15.45
CA LYS A 483 15.59 -5.06 -16.83
C LYS A 483 15.14 -6.51 -16.90
N ALA A 484 15.84 -7.42 -16.22
CA ALA A 484 15.48 -8.84 -16.17
C ALA A 484 14.12 -9.06 -15.49
N ILE A 485 13.86 -8.36 -14.39
CA ILE A 485 12.55 -8.38 -13.70
C ILE A 485 11.45 -7.80 -14.62
N GLY A 486 11.69 -6.67 -15.27
CA GLY A 486 10.73 -6.08 -16.22
C GLY A 486 10.43 -6.97 -17.44
N GLN A 487 11.40 -7.77 -17.90
CA GLN A 487 11.18 -8.79 -18.93
C GLN A 487 10.34 -9.96 -18.40
N ALA A 488 10.55 -10.40 -17.15
CA ALA A 488 9.69 -11.40 -16.53
C ALA A 488 8.25 -10.89 -16.33
N ASP A 489 8.06 -9.67 -15.81
CA ASP A 489 6.74 -9.05 -15.61
C ASP A 489 5.98 -8.87 -16.93
N THR A 490 6.65 -8.42 -17.99
CA THR A 490 6.03 -8.30 -19.32
C THR A 490 5.72 -9.65 -19.97
N LEU A 491 6.53 -10.68 -19.74
CA LEU A 491 6.24 -12.04 -20.20
C LEU A 491 5.05 -12.65 -19.46
N VAL A 492 4.95 -12.46 -18.14
CA VAL A 492 3.79 -12.86 -17.34
C VAL A 492 2.52 -12.12 -17.78
N LEU A 493 2.62 -10.82 -18.09
CA LEU A 493 1.49 -10.05 -18.62
C LEU A 493 1.04 -10.56 -20.01
N ALA A 494 1.99 -10.81 -20.93
CA ALA A 494 1.67 -11.34 -22.26
C ALA A 494 1.07 -12.76 -22.20
N ALA A 495 1.57 -13.62 -21.31
CA ALA A 495 1.00 -14.94 -21.06
C ALA A 495 -0.41 -14.85 -20.44
N GLY A 496 -0.64 -13.89 -19.53
CA GLY A 496 -1.96 -13.61 -18.96
C GLY A 496 -2.96 -13.09 -20.01
N GLN A 497 -2.51 -12.23 -20.93
CA GLN A 497 -3.32 -11.74 -22.06
C GLN A 497 -3.67 -12.88 -23.04
N LEU A 498 -2.71 -13.75 -23.39
CA LEU A 498 -2.99 -14.93 -24.21
C LEU A 498 -3.96 -15.89 -23.49
N SER A 499 -3.83 -16.08 -22.18
CA SER A 499 -4.74 -16.93 -21.39
C SER A 499 -6.17 -16.38 -21.39
N ASP A 500 -6.36 -15.08 -21.12
CA ASP A 500 -7.67 -14.41 -21.23
C ASP A 500 -8.24 -14.53 -22.67
N ALA A 501 -7.41 -14.33 -23.70
CA ALA A 501 -7.81 -14.51 -25.09
C ALA A 501 -8.23 -15.96 -25.41
N LEU A 502 -7.55 -16.97 -24.86
CA LEU A 502 -7.91 -18.39 -25.02
C LEU A 502 -9.22 -18.77 -24.33
N THR A 503 -9.63 -18.08 -23.26
CA THR A 503 -10.99 -18.27 -22.68
C THR A 503 -12.11 -17.75 -23.59
N ARG A 504 -11.78 -16.86 -24.55
CA ARG A 504 -12.71 -16.23 -25.48
C ARG A 504 -12.71 -17.00 -26.80
N SER A 505 -13.90 -17.26 -27.35
CA SER A 505 -14.04 -18.03 -28.60
C SER A 505 -13.78 -17.20 -29.86
N GLY A 506 -12.60 -16.59 -29.96
CA GLY A 506 -12.20 -15.72 -31.06
C GLY A 506 -10.70 -15.80 -31.38
N PRO A 507 -10.24 -15.14 -32.46
CA PRO A 507 -8.84 -15.15 -32.86
C PRO A 507 -7.94 -14.44 -31.84
N PHE A 508 -6.77 -15.03 -31.56
CA PHE A 508 -5.80 -14.55 -30.56
C PHE A 508 -4.41 -14.27 -31.17
N VAL A 509 -4.38 -13.92 -32.46
CA VAL A 509 -3.15 -13.73 -33.24
C VAL A 509 -2.27 -12.60 -32.69
N ALA A 510 -2.88 -11.52 -32.19
CA ALA A 510 -2.15 -10.36 -31.68
C ALA A 510 -1.46 -10.67 -30.33
N GLU A 511 -2.15 -11.42 -29.48
CA GLU A 511 -1.69 -11.85 -28.16
C GLU A 511 -0.57 -12.90 -28.29
N LEU A 512 -0.72 -13.85 -29.22
CA LEU A 512 0.32 -14.82 -29.53
C LEU A 512 1.56 -14.17 -30.16
N ALA A 513 1.39 -13.20 -31.06
CA ALA A 513 2.50 -12.40 -31.58
C ALA A 513 3.19 -11.57 -30.49
N THR A 514 2.42 -11.00 -29.56
CA THR A 514 2.94 -10.26 -28.40
C THR A 514 3.78 -11.17 -27.49
N LEU A 515 3.25 -12.34 -27.11
CA LEU A 515 4.01 -13.31 -26.30
C LEU A 515 5.28 -13.78 -27.03
N THR A 516 5.21 -14.07 -28.33
CA THR A 516 6.36 -14.51 -29.14
C THR A 516 7.45 -13.43 -29.21
N ASN A 517 7.07 -12.15 -29.34
CA ASN A 517 8.01 -11.03 -29.36
C ASN A 517 8.68 -10.81 -27.99
N VAL A 518 7.94 -11.03 -26.89
CA VAL A 518 8.45 -10.85 -25.51
C VAL A 518 9.27 -12.05 -25.03
N SER A 519 8.95 -13.27 -25.45
CA SER A 519 9.72 -14.48 -25.11
C SER A 519 11.06 -14.58 -25.83
N GLY A 520 11.22 -13.85 -26.94
CA GLY A 520 12.36 -14.00 -27.85
C GLY A 520 12.55 -15.45 -28.30
N ASN A 521 13.81 -15.84 -28.54
CA ASN A 521 14.17 -17.19 -28.98
C ASN A 521 14.21 -18.23 -27.84
N ASN A 522 13.41 -18.09 -26.77
CA ASN A 522 13.32 -19.12 -25.74
C ASN A 522 12.67 -20.40 -26.31
N ALA A 523 13.50 -21.41 -26.57
CA ALA A 523 13.13 -22.62 -27.29
C ALA A 523 12.02 -23.43 -26.59
N GLU A 524 11.95 -23.39 -25.25
CA GLU A 524 10.92 -24.10 -24.49
C GLU A 524 9.55 -23.45 -24.72
N ILE A 525 9.46 -22.13 -24.57
CA ILE A 525 8.22 -21.36 -24.80
C ILE A 525 7.75 -21.48 -26.26
N VAL A 526 8.68 -21.38 -27.23
CA VAL A 526 8.37 -21.57 -28.65
C VAL A 526 7.84 -22.99 -28.94
N SER A 527 8.33 -24.01 -28.23
CA SER A 527 7.83 -25.38 -28.40
C SER A 527 6.39 -25.57 -27.90
N LEU A 528 6.02 -24.87 -26.80
CA LEU A 528 4.70 -24.93 -26.19
C LEU A 528 3.65 -24.13 -26.96
N ILE A 529 4.01 -23.01 -27.57
CA ILE A 529 3.10 -22.17 -28.37
C ILE A 529 2.75 -22.84 -29.71
N LYS A 530 3.66 -23.65 -30.27
CA LYS A 530 3.55 -24.18 -31.64
C LYS A 530 2.22 -24.90 -31.99
N PRO A 531 1.64 -25.78 -31.14
CA PRO A 531 0.38 -26.46 -31.47
C PRO A 531 -0.82 -25.51 -31.52
N ILE A 532 -0.80 -24.48 -30.66
CA ILE A 532 -1.87 -23.49 -30.50
C ILE A 532 -1.80 -22.44 -31.63
N ALA A 533 -0.60 -22.14 -32.13
CA ALA A 533 -0.38 -21.20 -33.23
C ALA A 533 -1.10 -21.56 -34.54
N GLU A 534 -1.28 -22.85 -34.84
CA GLU A 534 -2.01 -23.32 -36.03
C GLU A 534 -3.53 -22.98 -36.00
N LEU A 535 -4.07 -22.67 -34.81
CA LEU A 535 -5.49 -22.38 -34.59
C LEU A 535 -5.76 -20.89 -34.30
N ALA A 536 -4.72 -20.08 -34.08
CA ALA A 536 -4.81 -18.68 -33.67
C ALA A 536 -5.69 -17.79 -34.58
N GLY A 537 -5.72 -18.08 -35.88
CA GLY A 537 -6.53 -17.34 -36.86
C GLY A 537 -8.02 -17.71 -36.90
N GLN A 538 -8.41 -18.85 -36.30
CA GLN A 538 -9.81 -19.28 -36.18
C GLN A 538 -10.37 -19.07 -34.76
N GLY A 539 -9.48 -19.06 -33.77
CA GLY A 539 -9.84 -19.09 -32.34
C GLY A 539 -10.10 -20.51 -31.86
N ILE A 540 -9.90 -20.75 -30.57
CA ILE A 540 -10.24 -22.03 -29.93
C ILE A 540 -11.65 -21.90 -29.33
N PRO A 541 -12.58 -22.86 -29.57
CA PRO A 541 -13.90 -22.79 -28.96
C PRO A 541 -13.80 -22.93 -27.43
N SER A 542 -14.45 -22.04 -26.70
CA SER A 542 -14.44 -22.08 -25.23
C SER A 542 -15.02 -23.39 -24.69
N GLN A 543 -14.61 -23.79 -23.49
CA GLN A 543 -15.12 -24.99 -22.80
C GLN A 543 -16.65 -25.08 -22.82
N ALA A 544 -17.35 -23.98 -22.57
CA ALA A 544 -18.82 -23.93 -22.64
C ALA A 544 -19.38 -24.19 -24.06
N ALA A 545 -18.73 -23.65 -25.10
CA ALA A 545 -19.11 -23.90 -26.50
C ALA A 545 -18.78 -25.34 -26.93
N LEU A 546 -17.65 -25.91 -26.48
CA LEU A 546 -17.30 -27.31 -26.71
C LEU A 546 -18.32 -28.25 -26.06
N ILE A 547 -18.72 -28.00 -24.81
CA ILE A 547 -19.73 -28.79 -24.09
C ILE A 547 -21.11 -28.67 -24.76
N PHE A 548 -21.55 -27.47 -25.12
CA PHE A 548 -22.83 -27.27 -25.82
C PHE A 548 -22.86 -28.02 -27.18
N ARG A 549 -21.79 -27.88 -27.97
CA ARG A 549 -21.61 -28.61 -29.24
C ARG A 549 -21.50 -30.12 -29.03
N PHE A 550 -20.92 -30.58 -27.91
CA PHE A 550 -20.87 -31.99 -27.56
C PHE A 550 -22.27 -32.57 -27.34
N THR A 551 -23.12 -31.88 -26.57
CA THR A 551 -24.51 -32.31 -26.34
C THR A 551 -25.28 -32.46 -27.66
N SER A 552 -25.10 -31.53 -28.61
CA SER A 552 -25.68 -31.65 -29.97
C SER A 552 -25.09 -32.79 -30.82
N LEU A 553 -23.90 -33.31 -30.48
CA LEU A 553 -23.26 -34.43 -31.17
C LEU A 553 -23.63 -35.80 -30.55
N VAL A 554 -24.17 -35.85 -29.33
CA VAL A 554 -24.63 -37.09 -28.68
C VAL A 554 -25.67 -37.82 -29.54
N ASP A 555 -26.70 -37.12 -30.01
CA ASP A 555 -27.76 -37.71 -30.84
C ASP A 555 -27.21 -38.25 -32.18
N ALA A 556 -26.25 -37.54 -32.79
CA ALA A 556 -25.59 -37.98 -34.00
C ALA A 556 -24.71 -39.24 -33.76
N MET A 557 -23.99 -39.30 -32.64
CA MET A 557 -23.21 -40.48 -32.26
C MET A 557 -24.11 -41.69 -31.94
N VAL A 558 -25.21 -41.51 -31.20
CA VAL A 558 -26.16 -42.59 -30.87
C VAL A 558 -26.92 -43.09 -32.13
N SER A 559 -27.18 -42.20 -33.08
CA SER A 559 -27.69 -42.58 -34.40
C SER A 559 -26.66 -43.41 -35.17
N ALA A 560 -25.37 -43.04 -35.09
CA ALA A 560 -24.28 -43.75 -35.77
C ALA A 560 -23.95 -45.12 -35.15
N THR A 561 -24.10 -45.33 -33.83
CA THR A 561 -23.95 -46.67 -33.21
C THR A 561 -25.08 -47.61 -33.64
N SER A 562 -26.29 -47.09 -33.79
CA SER A 562 -27.49 -47.86 -34.18
C SER A 562 -27.41 -48.46 -35.59
N ILE A 563 -26.61 -47.88 -36.50
CA ILE A 563 -26.49 -48.31 -37.90
C ILE A 563 -25.58 -49.55 -38.07
N VAL A 564 -24.68 -49.83 -37.11
CA VAL A 564 -23.67 -50.91 -37.24
C VAL A 564 -24.18 -52.28 -36.76
N ASN A 565 -25.15 -52.31 -35.86
CA ASN A 565 -25.72 -53.56 -35.30
C ASN A 565 -26.73 -54.24 -36.27
N GLY A 566 -26.36 -54.38 -37.53
CA GLY A 566 -27.21 -54.76 -38.65
C GLY A 566 -27.31 -56.27 -38.95
N ASP A 567 -27.42 -57.14 -37.94
CA ASP A 567 -27.59 -58.60 -38.15
C ASP A 567 -29.06 -59.08 -38.10
N ASP A 568 -29.72 -58.87 -39.23
CA ASP A 568 -30.43 -59.90 -40.02
C ASP A 568 -31.56 -60.80 -39.44
N TRP A 569 -32.12 -60.56 -38.25
CA TRP A 569 -33.33 -61.35 -37.84
C TRP A 569 -34.52 -60.59 -37.23
N ILE A 570 -34.30 -59.55 -36.42
CA ILE A 570 -35.40 -58.88 -35.67
C ILE A 570 -36.28 -57.97 -36.55
N GLN A 571 -35.84 -57.59 -37.75
CA GLN A 571 -36.56 -56.65 -38.63
C GLN A 571 -37.78 -57.24 -39.37
N ARG A 572 -37.91 -58.57 -39.51
CA ARG A 572 -39.03 -59.17 -40.26
C ARG A 572 -40.32 -59.36 -39.46
N THR A 573 -40.28 -59.35 -38.13
CA THR A 573 -41.44 -59.64 -37.26
C THR A 573 -41.84 -58.49 -36.33
N LYS A 574 -41.02 -57.44 -36.17
CA LYS A 574 -41.31 -56.32 -35.23
C LYS A 574 -41.94 -55.06 -35.87
N SER A 575 -42.14 -55.05 -37.18
CA SER A 575 -42.47 -53.88 -38.00
C SER A 575 -43.91 -53.31 -37.88
N ARG A 576 -44.69 -53.68 -36.85
CA ARG A 576 -46.10 -53.23 -36.69
C ARG A 576 -46.57 -52.85 -35.28
N LEU A 577 -45.76 -52.97 -34.22
CA LEU A 577 -46.27 -52.84 -32.84
C LEU A 577 -45.47 -51.99 -31.82
N GLN A 578 -44.25 -51.54 -32.13
CA GLN A 578 -43.45 -50.72 -31.19
C GLN A 578 -42.65 -49.61 -31.90
N GLY A 579 -43.35 -48.60 -32.40
CA GLY A 579 -42.74 -47.47 -33.13
C GLY A 579 -42.27 -46.28 -32.28
N PHE A 580 -42.45 -46.30 -30.94
CA PHE A 580 -42.32 -45.09 -30.10
C PHE A 580 -41.50 -45.26 -28.81
N ILE A 581 -40.82 -46.39 -28.58
CA ILE A 581 -39.99 -46.58 -27.37
C ILE A 581 -38.62 -47.14 -27.77
N ASN A 582 -37.65 -46.24 -27.96
CA ASN A 582 -36.24 -46.59 -28.07
C ASN A 582 -35.63 -46.70 -26.67
N VAL A 583 -35.37 -47.92 -26.20
CA VAL A 583 -34.90 -48.19 -24.83
C VAL A 583 -33.39 -48.03 -24.74
N ARG A 584 -32.92 -46.78 -24.60
CA ARG A 584 -31.49 -46.46 -24.37
C ARG A 584 -31.06 -46.88 -22.97
N ARG A 585 -29.90 -47.54 -22.84
CA ARG A 585 -29.25 -47.81 -21.55
C ARG A 585 -28.52 -46.57 -21.03
N VAL A 586 -29.21 -45.78 -20.22
CA VAL A 586 -28.65 -44.56 -19.58
C VAL A 586 -27.74 -44.89 -18.39
N ASP A 587 -27.70 -46.15 -17.92
CA ASP A 587 -26.93 -46.51 -16.73
C ASP A 587 -25.41 -46.33 -16.89
N GLY A 588 -24.87 -46.47 -18.10
CA GLY A 588 -23.45 -46.25 -18.41
C GLY A 588 -22.50 -47.33 -17.88
N LYS A 589 -23.02 -48.50 -17.47
CA LYS A 589 -22.21 -49.62 -16.97
C LYS A 589 -21.84 -50.58 -18.11
N GLY A 590 -20.54 -50.72 -18.37
CA GLY A 590 -19.97 -51.58 -19.41
C GLY A 590 -19.22 -50.80 -20.50
N ASN A 591 -18.58 -51.54 -21.40
CA ASN A 591 -17.63 -50.99 -22.39
C ASN A 591 -18.24 -50.80 -23.80
N GLY A 592 -19.57 -50.94 -23.95
CA GLY A 592 -20.24 -50.74 -25.22
C GLY A 592 -20.30 -49.25 -25.64
N PRO A 593 -20.40 -48.93 -26.94
CA PRO A 593 -20.41 -47.55 -27.44
C PRO A 593 -21.41 -46.64 -26.73
N ASP A 594 -22.66 -47.08 -26.56
CA ASP A 594 -23.72 -46.27 -25.93
C ASP A 594 -23.45 -46.02 -24.43
N ALA A 595 -22.72 -46.92 -23.76
CA ALA A 595 -22.32 -46.77 -22.36
C ALA A 595 -21.12 -45.82 -22.19
N ILE A 596 -20.23 -45.75 -23.17
CA ILE A 596 -19.17 -44.73 -23.25
C ILE A 596 -19.82 -43.35 -23.45
N ILE A 597 -20.72 -43.23 -24.44
CA ILE A 597 -21.46 -41.99 -24.71
C ILE A 597 -22.26 -41.54 -23.47
N ALA A 598 -22.95 -42.45 -22.78
CA ALA A 598 -23.71 -42.16 -21.55
C ALA A 598 -22.84 -41.87 -20.30
N ARG A 599 -21.51 -42.03 -20.36
CA ARG A 599 -20.58 -41.51 -19.33
C ARG A 599 -20.04 -40.14 -19.71
N ALA A 600 -19.72 -39.93 -20.98
CA ALA A 600 -19.31 -38.64 -21.53
C ALA A 600 -20.43 -37.58 -21.41
N GLU A 601 -21.67 -37.94 -21.72
CA GLU A 601 -22.87 -37.09 -21.54
C GLU A 601 -23.02 -36.62 -20.09
N ARG A 602 -22.87 -37.52 -19.10
CA ARG A 602 -22.87 -37.13 -17.69
C ARG A 602 -21.65 -36.31 -17.25
N ALA A 603 -20.53 -36.37 -17.98
CA ALA A 603 -19.39 -35.49 -17.74
C ALA A 603 -19.67 -34.09 -18.29
N ALA A 604 -20.33 -33.99 -19.44
CA ALA A 604 -20.85 -32.73 -20.00
C ALA A 604 -21.85 -32.04 -19.05
N GLU A 605 -22.78 -32.80 -18.45
CA GLU A 605 -23.69 -32.29 -17.40
C GLU A 605 -22.96 -31.70 -16.18
N ARG A 606 -21.72 -32.14 -15.89
CA ARG A 606 -20.88 -31.64 -14.80
C ARG A 606 -19.88 -30.55 -15.22
N GLY A 607 -19.83 -30.20 -16.51
CA GLY A 607 -18.85 -29.24 -17.05
C GLY A 607 -17.44 -29.80 -17.30
N ASP A 608 -17.24 -31.11 -17.11
CA ASP A 608 -15.94 -31.77 -17.03
C ASP A 608 -15.43 -32.19 -18.41
N LEU A 609 -14.69 -31.29 -19.08
CA LEU A 609 -14.21 -31.52 -20.45
C LEU A 609 -13.19 -32.67 -20.53
N GLU A 610 -12.33 -32.82 -19.53
CA GLU A 610 -11.28 -33.85 -19.51
C GLU A 610 -11.89 -35.26 -19.46
N LEU A 611 -12.91 -35.48 -18.60
CA LEU A 611 -13.62 -36.76 -18.59
C LEU A 611 -14.36 -37.03 -19.92
N ILE A 612 -14.96 -36.02 -20.56
CA ILE A 612 -15.60 -36.20 -21.89
C ILE A 612 -14.55 -36.67 -22.91
N VAL A 613 -13.41 -35.98 -23.01
CA VAL A 613 -12.34 -36.32 -23.97
C VAL A 613 -11.77 -37.71 -23.66
N SER A 614 -11.55 -38.04 -22.38
CA SER A 614 -11.02 -39.34 -21.98
C SER A 614 -11.97 -40.49 -22.36
N GLU A 615 -13.29 -40.33 -22.14
CA GLU A 615 -14.28 -41.36 -22.49
C GLU A 615 -14.48 -41.45 -24.00
N ILE A 616 -14.68 -40.34 -24.70
CA ILE A 616 -14.91 -40.34 -26.15
C ILE A 616 -13.67 -40.80 -26.93
N SER A 617 -12.46 -40.67 -26.37
CA SER A 617 -11.25 -41.26 -26.97
C SER A 617 -11.22 -42.80 -26.95
N LYS A 618 -12.05 -43.45 -26.12
CA LYS A 618 -12.21 -44.92 -26.04
C LYS A 618 -13.26 -45.45 -27.04
N LEU A 619 -13.97 -44.56 -27.74
CA LEU A 619 -15.01 -44.91 -28.70
C LEU A 619 -14.39 -45.40 -30.02
N SER A 620 -15.05 -46.34 -30.70
CA SER A 620 -14.62 -46.89 -31.98
C SER A 620 -15.78 -47.00 -32.99
N GLY A 621 -15.45 -47.23 -34.27
CA GLY A 621 -16.44 -47.30 -35.35
C GLY A 621 -16.99 -45.92 -35.78
N PRO A 622 -18.14 -45.88 -36.48
CA PRO A 622 -18.68 -44.66 -37.08
C PRO A 622 -18.94 -43.51 -36.11
N ALA A 623 -19.36 -43.79 -34.87
CA ALA A 623 -19.57 -42.76 -33.85
C ALA A 623 -18.26 -42.04 -33.47
N ALA A 624 -17.11 -42.73 -33.48
CA ALA A 624 -15.80 -42.11 -33.30
C ALA A 624 -15.38 -41.27 -34.51
N ALA A 625 -15.82 -41.62 -35.73
CA ALA A 625 -15.63 -40.78 -36.90
C ALA A 625 -16.44 -39.48 -36.82
N THR A 626 -17.69 -39.54 -36.33
CA THR A 626 -18.53 -38.36 -36.03
C THR A 626 -17.90 -37.46 -34.96
N ALA A 627 -17.32 -38.05 -33.91
CA ALA A 627 -16.64 -37.32 -32.83
C ALA A 627 -15.29 -36.69 -33.25
N LYS A 628 -14.69 -37.12 -34.37
CA LYS A 628 -13.27 -36.83 -34.69
C LYS A 628 -12.93 -35.34 -34.82
N SER A 629 -13.83 -34.51 -35.34
CA SER A 629 -13.62 -33.06 -35.43
C SER A 629 -13.66 -32.41 -34.04
N TRP A 630 -14.70 -32.70 -33.28
CA TRP A 630 -14.86 -32.23 -31.90
C TRP A 630 -13.70 -32.68 -30.99
N LEU A 631 -13.21 -33.92 -31.14
CA LEU A 631 -12.02 -34.42 -30.43
C LEU A 631 -10.71 -33.71 -30.82
N LYS A 632 -10.63 -33.07 -31.99
CA LYS A 632 -9.50 -32.19 -32.32
C LYS A 632 -9.65 -30.87 -31.58
N ASP A 633 -10.84 -30.27 -31.69
CA ASP A 633 -11.17 -28.94 -31.15
C ASP A 633 -11.18 -28.91 -29.61
N ALA A 634 -11.36 -30.07 -28.95
CA ALA A 634 -11.31 -30.24 -27.49
C ALA A 634 -9.97 -30.80 -26.95
N ARG A 635 -8.93 -30.87 -27.79
CA ARG A 635 -7.55 -31.25 -27.41
C ARG A 635 -6.54 -30.12 -27.65
N ALA A 636 -7.00 -28.98 -28.15
CA ALA A 636 -6.26 -27.75 -28.33
C ALA A 636 -6.64 -26.75 -27.24
#